data_AF-A0A098EBY0-F1
#
_entry.id   AF-A0A098EBY0-F1
#
_cell.length_a   1.000
_cell.length_b   1.000
_cell.length_c   1.000
_cell.angle_alpha   90.00
_cell.angle_beta   90.00
_cell.angle_gamma   90.00
#
_symmetry.space_group_name_H-M   'P 1'
#
loop_
_entity.id
_entity.type
_entity.pdbx_description
1 polymer ?
#
loop_
_entity_poly.entity_id
_entity_poly.type
_entity_poly.pdbx_seq_one_letter_code
_entity_poly.pdbx_strand_id
1 'polypeptide(L)'
;MPINPFKDSNLIELEKKVIAKLQAKEYKDLKDIEKLCTEGILTAESANEKADVNFFKGVLNYCAHGKKDEYLFCWDDVPENNKVFINFLKDELKIDWVEMYLFCWDDVPENSTDFINFLKDELKINWINDSSALFKDSKDNNTVIKKTDNNETINVTNGNNSLLLRSNKAKKNVRLEITGGKIYEYILKEERSKLKIYKNAVISKDNNNRTINIINDSHSLVFKLNKTKKTVTLKTDDDKSYGFILKEENNRLNIYKEKKDAIEFIKEAIKTEENFLFAHYVLGFIYNELNDYDAAKEEFEKCIEIDKNFADAYFDMGVALKNIGNLTGAIENFKKSLEFYEKTNYNKAIEANWWIQNIRSLKDKETGRSAEENVIEIIVEDLRDRKERLFRYINEKEGKFKNFVSAKKTITNAQNFLIVLRRWNSYTPALSSDIERRKGGGYFLSWNGQGFVIDPGFNFIENFFANGFNISDIDAIFISHSHLDHTSEFESLMTLIFERNDNLPQEEKKKIDLFLNFSSLNKFANLLSLDKSAIRKIYVIQPGIPIDLSEKYGFVLMPTKAKHRELWGDEYSVGLIFDLIENNKKKFRLGMTVDTGYTDEIGAQFKNSDILIAHIGSIKEKEFDLNLNLTERLYKNHLGLIGTTKIIKDASPRLAIISEFGEELGSLRVDISKAIEGVVKDRRTKRCIPGDIGMKILLPDLKIKCDMCSKEKGEDVFVDMNEINAIYFPEEVPGDPGKLTYVCKKHF
;
A
#
# COMPACT_ATOMS: atom_id res chain seq x y z
N MET A 1 19.10 -22.87 -13.56
CA MET A 1 19.78 -22.90 -12.24
C MET A 1 20.03 -24.34 -11.86
N PRO A 2 21.27 -24.78 -11.67
CA PRO A 2 21.58 -25.83 -10.72
C PRO A 2 22.15 -25.15 -9.46
N ILE A 3 21.26 -24.68 -8.58
CA ILE A 3 21.63 -24.35 -7.19
C ILE A 3 21.52 -25.66 -6.41
N ASN A 4 22.37 -25.85 -5.40
CA ASN A 4 22.33 -26.96 -4.45
C ASN A 4 20.87 -27.40 -4.18
N PRO A 5 20.45 -28.61 -4.59
CA PRO A 5 19.04 -29.02 -4.60
C PRO A 5 18.41 -29.13 -3.20
N PHE A 6 19.16 -28.79 -2.15
CA PHE A 6 18.75 -28.83 -0.75
C PHE A 6 18.60 -27.43 -0.10
N LYS A 7 18.89 -26.32 -0.81
CA LYS A 7 18.74 -24.95 -0.26
C LYS A 7 17.31 -24.44 -0.45
N ASP A 8 16.70 -23.88 0.61
CA ASP A 8 15.32 -23.38 0.60
C ASP A 8 15.13 -22.28 -0.47
N SER A 9 14.12 -22.41 -1.33
CA SER A 9 13.79 -21.43 -2.36
C SER A 9 13.55 -20.03 -1.83
N ASN A 10 13.04 -19.90 -0.60
CA ASN A 10 12.80 -18.62 0.05
C ASN A 10 14.11 -17.90 0.43
N LEU A 11 15.12 -18.67 0.84
CA LEU A 11 16.45 -18.14 1.21
C LEU A 11 17.17 -17.60 -0.03
N ILE A 12 17.10 -18.31 -1.15
CA ILE A 12 17.66 -17.86 -2.45
C ILE A 12 16.96 -16.59 -2.93
N GLU A 13 15.65 -16.47 -2.74
CA GLU A 13 14.91 -15.26 -3.08
C GLU A 13 15.31 -14.07 -2.19
N LEU A 14 15.56 -14.32 -0.91
CA LEU A 14 16.04 -13.30 0.03
C LEU A 14 17.45 -12.80 -0.33
N GLU A 15 18.39 -13.70 -0.64
CA GLU A 15 19.76 -13.36 -1.08
C GLU A 15 19.73 -12.47 -2.34
N LYS A 16 18.86 -12.79 -3.31
CA LYS A 16 18.65 -11.96 -4.52
C LYS A 16 18.09 -10.57 -4.20
N LYS A 17 17.10 -10.49 -3.30
CA LYS A 17 16.54 -9.20 -2.84
C LYS A 17 17.59 -8.36 -2.13
N VAL A 18 18.47 -9.00 -1.36
CA VAL A 18 19.61 -8.36 -0.70
C VAL A 18 20.58 -7.76 -1.72
N ILE A 19 20.96 -8.53 -2.73
CA ILE A 19 21.85 -8.04 -3.79
C ILE A 19 21.23 -6.90 -4.59
N ALA A 20 19.97 -7.03 -5.00
CA ALA A 20 19.29 -6.00 -5.80
C ALA A 20 19.28 -4.63 -5.08
N LYS A 21 19.02 -4.63 -3.78
CA LYS A 21 19.02 -3.40 -2.97
C LYS A 21 20.43 -2.87 -2.66
N LEU A 22 21.44 -3.74 -2.52
CA LEU A 22 22.85 -3.33 -2.41
C LEU A 22 23.29 -2.57 -3.67
N GLN A 23 22.98 -3.11 -4.85
CA GLN A 23 23.28 -2.49 -6.14
C GLN A 23 22.57 -1.15 -6.34
N ALA A 24 21.31 -1.06 -5.90
CA ALA A 24 20.53 0.18 -5.94
C ALA A 24 20.96 1.21 -4.87
N LYS A 25 21.91 0.85 -3.99
CA LYS A 25 22.34 1.66 -2.82
C LYS A 25 21.16 2.07 -1.94
N GLU A 26 20.15 1.20 -1.83
CA GLU A 26 18.85 1.49 -1.19
C GLU A 26 18.81 1.16 0.31
N TYR A 27 19.77 0.40 0.84
CA TYR A 27 19.82 0.11 2.28
C TYR A 27 20.29 1.33 3.07
N LYS A 28 19.41 1.83 3.94
CA LYS A 28 19.67 3.05 4.73
C LYS A 28 20.12 2.76 6.16
N ASP A 29 19.79 1.58 6.70
CA ASP A 29 20.29 1.08 7.98
C ASP A 29 20.17 -0.46 8.11
N LEU A 30 20.68 -0.99 9.24
CA LEU A 30 20.66 -2.40 9.62
C LEU A 30 19.23 -2.97 9.74
N LYS A 31 18.23 -2.11 10.03
CA LYS A 31 16.84 -2.51 10.23
C LYS A 31 16.14 -2.88 8.93
N ASP A 32 16.56 -2.32 7.79
CA ASP A 32 15.98 -2.66 6.49
C ASP A 32 16.32 -4.11 6.08
N ILE A 33 17.51 -4.59 6.44
CA ILE A 33 17.94 -5.97 6.18
C ILE A 33 17.31 -6.90 7.21
N GLU A 34 17.33 -6.54 8.50
CA GLU A 34 16.60 -7.28 9.53
C GLU A 34 15.12 -7.42 9.16
N LYS A 35 14.49 -6.34 8.69
CA LYS A 35 13.11 -6.34 8.22
C LYS A 35 12.91 -7.28 7.04
N LEU A 36 13.81 -7.33 6.05
CA LEU A 36 13.72 -8.32 4.96
C LEU A 36 13.88 -9.76 5.44
N CYS A 37 14.80 -10.01 6.38
CA CYS A 37 14.93 -11.31 7.02
C CYS A 37 13.67 -11.67 7.84
N THR A 38 13.03 -10.68 8.45
CA THR A 38 11.83 -10.86 9.30
C THR A 38 10.55 -11.00 8.46
N GLU A 39 10.40 -10.24 7.37
CA GLU A 39 9.28 -10.29 6.40
C GLU A 39 9.30 -11.59 5.57
N GLY A 40 10.46 -12.25 5.46
CA GLY A 40 10.61 -13.60 4.88
C GLY A 40 10.71 -14.74 5.91
N ILE A 41 10.50 -14.46 7.20
CA ILE A 41 10.68 -15.34 8.37
C ILE A 41 11.87 -16.31 8.23
N LEU A 42 13.08 -15.74 8.22
CA LEU A 42 14.26 -16.41 8.74
C LEU A 42 14.74 -15.63 9.97
N THR A 43 14.51 -16.15 11.18
CA THR A 43 15.30 -15.74 12.34
C THR A 43 16.75 -16.15 12.10
N ALA A 44 17.75 -15.47 12.65
CA ALA A 44 19.15 -15.93 12.54
C ALA A 44 19.36 -17.39 13.04
N GLU A 45 18.36 -17.97 13.70
CA GLU A 45 18.26 -19.38 14.13
C GLU A 45 17.75 -20.37 13.05
N SER A 46 17.23 -19.93 11.90
CA SER A 46 16.70 -20.80 10.83
C SER A 46 17.62 -20.94 9.62
N ALA A 47 18.73 -20.20 9.58
CA ALA A 47 19.86 -20.52 8.71
C ALA A 47 20.62 -21.69 9.35
N ASN A 48 20.23 -22.93 9.04
CA ASN A 48 20.87 -24.13 9.59
C ASN A 48 22.35 -24.29 9.15
N GLU A 49 22.83 -23.47 8.21
CA GLU A 49 24.20 -23.49 7.71
C GLU A 49 24.98 -22.24 8.14
N LYS A 50 26.12 -22.47 8.79
CA LYS A 50 27.03 -21.42 9.29
C LYS A 50 27.49 -20.44 8.20
N ALA A 51 27.47 -20.85 6.93
CA ALA A 51 27.81 -20.02 5.78
C ALA A 51 26.82 -18.85 5.60
N ASP A 52 25.52 -19.11 5.62
CA ASP A 52 24.48 -18.10 5.43
C ASP A 52 24.46 -17.07 6.55
N VAL A 53 24.60 -17.53 7.81
CA VAL A 53 24.70 -16.64 8.98
C VAL A 53 25.85 -15.67 8.84
N ASN A 54 27.01 -16.15 8.40
CA ASN A 54 28.19 -15.33 8.20
C ASN A 54 28.03 -14.40 6.99
N PHE A 55 27.38 -14.85 5.91
CA PHE A 55 27.07 -14.02 4.75
C PHE A 55 26.18 -12.83 5.13
N PHE A 56 25.05 -13.06 5.80
CA PHE A 56 24.17 -11.96 6.22
C PHE A 56 24.82 -11.03 7.24
N LYS A 57 25.63 -11.55 8.19
CA LYS A 57 26.44 -10.72 9.09
C LYS A 57 27.41 -9.82 8.33
N GLY A 58 28.05 -10.36 7.30
CA GLY A 58 28.94 -9.59 6.43
C GLY A 58 28.21 -8.47 5.69
N VAL A 59 27.05 -8.75 5.10
CA VAL A 59 26.22 -7.74 4.43
C VAL A 59 25.70 -6.68 5.39
N LEU A 60 25.19 -7.08 6.56
CA LEU A 60 24.73 -6.16 7.61
C LEU A 60 25.85 -5.19 8.02
N ASN A 61 27.05 -5.73 8.24
CA ASN A 61 28.22 -4.92 8.57
C ASN A 61 28.58 -3.98 7.42
N TYR A 62 28.54 -4.41 6.16
CA TYR A 62 28.77 -3.53 5.02
C TYR A 62 27.76 -2.38 4.96
N CYS A 63 26.46 -2.65 5.06
CA CYS A 63 25.39 -1.64 4.96
C CYS A 63 25.36 -0.61 6.09
N ALA A 64 25.87 -0.95 7.28
CA ALA A 64 26.03 0.02 8.38
C ALA A 64 26.94 1.21 8.03
N HIS A 65 27.70 1.14 6.93
CA HIS A 65 28.67 2.16 6.52
C HIS A 65 28.12 3.27 5.60
N GLY A 66 26.81 3.29 5.31
CA GLY A 66 26.17 4.31 4.47
C GLY A 66 26.04 5.71 5.11
N LYS A 67 26.44 5.89 6.37
CA LYS A 67 26.53 7.20 7.03
C LYS A 67 27.98 7.50 7.39
N LYS A 68 28.35 8.80 7.44
CA LYS A 68 29.59 9.29 8.10
C LYS A 68 29.90 8.39 9.29
N ASP A 69 31.15 7.95 9.41
CA ASP A 69 31.62 7.08 10.49
C ASP A 69 30.84 7.39 11.77
N GLU A 70 30.10 6.41 12.28
CA GLU A 70 29.25 6.63 13.44
C GLU A 70 30.15 6.90 14.65
N TYR A 71 30.13 8.15 15.09
CA TYR A 71 30.88 8.59 16.26
C TYR A 71 30.40 7.82 17.48
N LEU A 72 31.29 7.04 18.09
CA LEU A 72 30.97 6.25 19.28
C LEU A 72 31.17 7.09 20.53
N PHE A 73 32.38 7.59 20.75
CA PHE A 73 32.72 8.44 21.90
C PHE A 73 34.06 9.17 21.69
N CYS A 74 34.32 10.19 22.50
CA CYS A 74 35.62 10.86 22.56
C CYS A 74 36.48 10.15 23.60
N TRP A 75 37.64 9.66 23.19
CA TRP A 75 38.63 9.03 24.06
C TRP A 75 39.02 9.96 25.20
N ASP A 76 39.18 11.26 24.93
CA ASP A 76 39.69 12.24 25.91
C ASP A 76 38.68 12.58 27.03
N ASP A 77 37.37 12.34 26.84
CA ASP A 77 36.34 12.58 27.87
C ASP A 77 36.30 11.52 28.98
N VAL A 78 36.99 10.39 28.78
CA VAL A 78 37.04 9.28 29.75
C VAL A 78 38.19 9.53 30.75
N PRO A 79 38.02 9.35 32.07
CA PRO A 79 36.83 8.86 32.79
C PRO A 79 35.89 9.95 33.34
N GLU A 80 36.27 11.23 33.27
CA GLU A 80 35.68 12.28 34.11
C GLU A 80 34.27 12.75 33.68
N ASN A 81 33.89 12.63 32.39
CA ASN A 81 32.61 13.13 31.86
C ASN A 81 32.11 12.34 30.63
N ASN A 82 31.74 11.06 30.76
CA ASN A 82 31.47 10.23 29.57
C ASN A 82 30.15 9.43 29.53
N LYS A 83 29.01 10.06 29.85
CA LYS A 83 27.68 9.41 29.67
C LYS A 83 27.53 8.70 28.31
N VAL A 84 28.10 9.28 27.25
CA VAL A 84 28.17 8.69 25.91
C VAL A 84 28.95 7.37 25.87
N PHE A 85 30.09 7.26 26.54
CA PHE A 85 30.88 6.02 26.62
C PHE A 85 30.16 4.94 27.45
N ILE A 86 29.52 5.30 28.57
CA ILE A 86 28.72 4.35 29.36
C ILE A 86 27.55 3.82 28.52
N ASN A 87 26.85 4.71 27.80
CA ASN A 87 25.79 4.30 26.88
C ASN A 87 26.34 3.42 25.76
N PHE A 88 27.50 3.76 25.17
CA PHE A 88 28.16 2.90 24.18
C PHE A 88 28.43 1.49 24.72
N LEU A 89 28.95 1.35 25.94
CA LEU A 89 29.21 0.04 26.55
C LEU A 89 27.91 -0.77 26.72
N LYS A 90 26.80 -0.13 27.10
CA LYS A 90 25.50 -0.78 27.33
C LYS A 90 24.74 -1.07 26.03
N ASP A 91 24.62 -0.07 25.19
CA ASP A 91 23.74 -0.10 24.02
C ASP A 91 24.42 -0.84 22.85
N GLU A 92 25.70 -0.59 22.59
CA GLU A 92 26.44 -1.19 21.47
C GLU A 92 27.10 -2.52 21.85
N LEU A 93 27.75 -2.58 23.01
CA LEU A 93 28.49 -3.79 23.43
C LEU A 93 27.71 -4.72 24.36
N LYS A 94 26.51 -4.32 24.82
CA LYS A 94 25.66 -5.09 25.75
C LYS A 94 26.36 -5.44 27.07
N ILE A 95 27.20 -4.53 27.56
CA ILE A 95 27.96 -4.66 28.81
C ILE A 95 27.17 -3.97 29.93
N ASP A 96 26.09 -4.61 30.38
CA ASP A 96 25.16 -4.01 31.34
C ASP A 96 25.76 -3.85 32.75
N TRP A 97 26.77 -4.65 33.10
CA TRP A 97 27.42 -4.60 34.42
C TRP A 97 28.25 -3.35 34.67
N VAL A 98 28.53 -2.53 33.65
CA VAL A 98 29.26 -1.26 33.83
C VAL A 98 28.50 -0.28 34.72
N GLU A 99 27.17 -0.41 34.76
CA GLU A 99 26.27 0.39 35.57
C GLU A 99 25.12 -0.48 36.06
N MET A 100 25.29 -1.04 37.25
CA MET A 100 24.37 -2.02 37.82
C MET A 100 23.34 -1.33 38.72
N TYR A 101 22.06 -1.54 38.43
CA TYR A 101 20.97 -1.16 39.33
C TYR A 101 21.03 -2.02 40.60
N LEU A 102 20.94 -1.38 41.76
CA LEU A 102 20.95 -2.07 43.05
C LEU A 102 19.53 -2.14 43.64
N PHE A 103 18.92 -1.00 43.93
CA PHE A 103 17.56 -0.91 44.49
C PHE A 103 16.98 0.49 44.33
N CYS A 104 15.67 0.63 44.51
CA CYS A 104 15.00 1.93 44.56
C CYS A 104 15.09 2.51 45.98
N TRP A 105 15.73 3.67 46.10
CA TRP A 105 15.89 4.37 47.38
C TRP A 105 14.54 4.67 48.01
N ASP A 106 13.62 5.24 47.24
CA ASP A 106 12.32 5.72 47.72
C ASP A 106 11.37 4.59 48.16
N ASP A 107 11.58 3.38 47.66
CA ASP A 107 10.77 2.21 48.00
C ASP A 107 11.17 1.57 49.35
N VAL A 108 12.29 1.99 49.93
CA VAL A 108 12.68 1.58 51.29
C VAL A 108 11.94 2.46 52.32
N PRO A 109 11.27 1.90 53.34
CA PRO A 109 11.38 0.51 53.79
C PRO A 109 10.26 -0.44 53.29
N GLU A 110 9.20 0.09 52.69
CA GLU A 110 7.95 -0.63 52.35
C GLU A 110 8.15 -1.80 51.37
N ASN A 111 8.98 -1.62 50.34
CA ASN A 111 9.34 -2.64 49.33
C ASN A 111 10.86 -2.87 49.35
N SER A 112 11.34 -3.56 50.40
CA SER A 112 12.78 -3.67 50.72
C SER A 112 13.49 -4.92 50.18
N THR A 113 12.87 -5.73 49.32
CA THR A 113 13.48 -6.98 48.82
C THR A 113 14.83 -6.74 48.12
N ASP A 114 14.87 -5.86 47.12
CA ASP A 114 16.12 -5.50 46.42
C ASP A 114 17.14 -4.88 47.36
N PHE A 115 16.67 -4.09 48.34
CA PHE A 115 17.53 -3.47 49.35
C PHE A 115 18.16 -4.52 50.28
N ILE A 116 17.41 -5.52 50.72
CA ILE A 116 17.91 -6.63 51.55
C ILE A 116 18.90 -7.48 50.76
N ASN A 117 18.59 -7.81 49.50
CA ASN A 117 19.52 -8.53 48.61
C ASN A 117 20.80 -7.73 48.42
N PHE A 118 20.74 -6.42 48.23
CA PHE A 118 21.93 -5.56 48.20
C PHE A 118 22.76 -5.66 49.49
N LEU A 119 22.15 -5.62 50.68
CA LEU A 119 22.88 -5.76 51.94
C LEU A 119 23.56 -7.13 52.09
N LYS A 120 22.91 -8.20 51.63
CA LYS A 120 23.40 -9.58 51.74
C LYS A 120 24.42 -9.94 50.66
N ASP A 121 24.07 -9.67 49.41
CA ASP A 121 24.79 -10.18 48.25
C ASP A 121 25.92 -9.24 47.84
N GLU A 122 25.73 -7.92 47.91
CA GLU A 122 26.78 -6.96 47.56
C GLU A 122 27.66 -6.62 48.77
N LEU A 123 27.05 -6.27 49.90
CA LEU A 123 27.82 -5.86 51.09
C LEU A 123 28.24 -7.01 51.99
N LYS A 124 27.77 -8.24 51.72
CA LYS A 124 28.08 -9.46 52.50
C LYS A 124 27.82 -9.28 54.00
N ILE A 125 26.70 -8.62 54.35
CA ILE A 125 26.31 -8.37 55.74
C ILE A 125 25.55 -9.59 56.28
N ASN A 126 26.28 -10.50 56.89
CA ASN A 126 25.78 -11.83 57.28
C ASN A 126 24.79 -11.83 58.46
N TRP A 127 24.56 -10.71 59.14
CA TRP A 127 23.62 -10.60 60.27
C TRP A 127 22.22 -10.11 59.87
N ILE A 128 21.99 -9.79 58.59
CA ILE A 128 20.66 -9.44 58.07
C ILE A 128 19.84 -10.72 57.88
N ASN A 129 18.64 -10.79 58.50
CA ASN A 129 17.69 -11.90 58.32
C ASN A 129 16.60 -11.58 57.28
N ASP A 130 15.98 -12.60 56.68
CA ASP A 130 14.95 -12.43 55.62
C ASP A 130 13.61 -11.89 56.15
N SER A 131 13.37 -11.96 57.46
CA SER A 131 12.15 -11.48 58.10
C SER A 131 12.29 -10.00 58.48
N SER A 132 12.11 -9.08 57.53
CA SER A 132 12.06 -7.65 57.83
C SER A 132 10.72 -7.31 58.51
N ALA A 133 10.73 -7.15 59.84
CA ALA A 133 9.58 -6.66 60.58
C ALA A 133 9.49 -5.14 60.41
N LEU A 134 8.69 -4.70 59.45
CA LEU A 134 8.30 -3.30 59.30
C LEU A 134 7.44 -2.89 60.51
N PHE A 135 8.02 -2.07 61.39
CA PHE A 135 7.35 -1.31 62.45
C PHE A 135 6.88 -2.03 63.73
N LYS A 136 7.68 -2.89 64.38
CA LYS A 136 7.47 -3.18 65.82
C LYS A 136 8.78 -3.35 66.58
N ASP A 137 8.86 -2.75 67.77
CA ASP A 137 9.85 -3.07 68.79
C ASP A 137 9.75 -4.57 69.12
N SER A 138 10.51 -5.42 68.41
CA SER A 138 10.61 -6.84 68.76
C SER A 138 11.76 -7.04 69.73
N LYS A 139 11.47 -7.70 70.86
CA LYS A 139 12.47 -8.21 71.80
C LYS A 139 13.29 -9.39 71.25
N ASP A 140 13.07 -9.75 69.99
CA ASP A 140 13.79 -10.80 69.26
C ASP A 140 14.76 -10.17 68.25
N ASN A 141 15.92 -10.80 68.04
CA ASN A 141 17.04 -10.41 67.16
C ASN A 141 16.64 -10.28 65.67
N ASN A 142 15.74 -9.36 65.33
CA ASN A 142 15.23 -9.13 63.99
C ASN A 142 15.77 -7.83 63.38
N THR A 143 15.96 -7.85 62.06
CA THR A 143 16.40 -6.67 61.30
C THR A 143 15.28 -5.64 61.23
N VAL A 144 15.55 -4.44 61.73
CA VAL A 144 14.66 -3.28 61.66
C VAL A 144 15.23 -2.27 60.69
N ILE A 145 14.45 -1.88 59.67
CA ILE A 145 14.81 -0.85 58.69
C ILE A 145 13.91 0.37 58.93
N LYS A 146 14.51 1.53 59.21
CA LYS A 146 13.81 2.80 59.39
C LYS A 146 14.36 3.86 58.45
N LYS A 147 13.47 4.61 57.81
CA LYS A 147 13.83 5.77 57.00
C LYS A 147 13.36 7.04 57.69
N THR A 148 14.17 8.08 57.60
CA THR A 148 13.88 9.41 58.15
C THR A 148 12.78 10.12 57.34
N ASP A 149 11.99 10.99 57.99
CA ASP A 149 10.85 11.69 57.39
C ASP A 149 11.24 12.56 56.17
N ASN A 150 12.48 13.08 56.16
CA ASN A 150 13.01 13.85 55.04
C ASN A 150 13.50 12.97 53.87
N ASN A 151 13.37 11.66 53.99
CA ASN A 151 13.77 10.66 52.99
C ASN A 151 15.29 10.62 52.71
N GLU A 152 16.12 11.24 53.56
CA GLU A 152 17.55 11.40 53.31
C GLU A 152 18.41 10.31 53.93
N THR A 153 17.95 9.68 55.00
CA THR A 153 18.72 8.70 55.79
C THR A 153 17.93 7.42 56.01
N ILE A 154 18.56 6.27 55.75
CA ILE A 154 18.06 4.92 56.09
C ILE A 154 18.96 4.34 57.20
N ASN A 155 18.35 3.87 58.27
CA ASN A 155 19.01 3.21 59.38
C ASN A 155 18.55 1.75 59.45
N VAL A 156 19.49 0.81 59.48
CA VAL A 156 19.22 -0.63 59.63
C VAL A 156 19.85 -1.13 60.91
N THR A 157 19.06 -1.72 61.81
CA THR A 157 19.54 -2.20 63.10
C THR A 157 19.14 -3.65 63.34
N ASN A 158 20.04 -4.48 63.86
CA ASN A 158 19.73 -5.82 64.37
C ASN A 158 20.58 -6.09 65.63
N GLY A 159 19.93 -6.14 66.80
CA GLY A 159 20.61 -6.23 68.09
C GLY A 159 21.57 -5.05 68.31
N ASN A 160 22.86 -5.34 68.49
CA ASN A 160 23.91 -4.33 68.66
C ASN A 160 24.52 -3.82 67.34
N ASN A 161 24.11 -4.37 66.19
CA ASN A 161 24.63 -3.96 64.88
C ASN A 161 23.77 -2.83 64.30
N SER A 162 24.42 -1.80 63.71
CA SER A 162 23.72 -0.69 63.06
C SER A 162 24.40 -0.24 61.78
N LEU A 163 23.63 -0.06 60.71
CA LEU A 163 24.07 0.40 59.40
C LEU A 163 23.38 1.73 59.08
N LEU A 164 24.15 2.73 58.65
CA LEU A 164 23.61 4.04 58.33
C LEU A 164 23.88 4.42 56.87
N LEU A 165 22.82 4.62 56.09
CA LEU A 165 22.90 5.14 54.72
C LEU A 165 22.42 6.58 54.70
N ARG A 166 23.23 7.48 54.13
CA ARG A 166 22.90 8.89 53.95
C ARG A 166 22.94 9.24 52.46
N SER A 167 21.81 9.69 51.93
CA SER A 167 21.74 10.24 50.58
C SER A 167 22.14 11.71 50.55
N ASN A 168 22.84 12.12 49.50
CA ASN A 168 23.15 13.51 49.21
C ASN A 168 22.62 13.85 47.81
N LYS A 169 21.42 14.44 47.77
CA LYS A 169 20.75 14.78 46.51
C LYS A 169 21.56 15.80 45.68
N ALA A 170 22.27 16.73 46.32
CA ALA A 170 23.09 17.73 45.62
C ALA A 170 24.31 17.10 44.93
N LYS A 171 24.96 16.12 45.57
CA LYS A 171 26.10 15.38 45.00
C LYS A 171 25.71 14.15 44.18
N LYS A 172 24.40 13.84 44.09
CA LYS A 172 23.85 12.65 43.43
C LYS A 172 24.54 11.35 43.84
N ASN A 173 24.85 11.22 45.13
CA ASN A 173 25.45 10.00 45.69
C ASN A 173 24.79 9.60 47.01
N VAL A 174 25.04 8.36 47.41
CA VAL A 174 24.68 7.81 48.72
C VAL A 174 25.94 7.32 49.39
N ARG A 175 26.17 7.81 50.60
CA ARG A 175 27.26 7.37 51.47
C ARG A 175 26.70 6.36 52.47
N LEU A 176 27.32 5.19 52.52
CA LEU A 176 26.99 4.15 53.46
C LEU A 176 28.11 4.02 54.50
N GLU A 177 27.75 4.09 55.78
CA GLU A 177 28.65 3.97 56.91
C GLU A 177 28.27 2.71 57.71
N ILE A 178 29.20 1.75 57.79
CA ILE A 178 29.01 0.48 58.53
C ILE A 178 29.67 0.61 59.91
N THR A 179 29.02 0.12 60.96
CA THR A 179 29.63 -0.01 62.29
C THR A 179 30.92 -0.84 62.17
N GLY A 180 32.07 -0.19 62.40
CA GLY A 180 33.40 -0.75 62.09
C GLY A 180 34.25 0.08 61.12
N GLY A 181 33.74 1.22 60.63
CA GLY A 181 34.55 2.26 59.96
C GLY A 181 34.69 2.13 58.44
N LYS A 182 34.06 1.13 57.81
CA LYS A 182 34.01 1.04 56.35
C LYS A 182 32.96 1.98 55.79
N ILE A 183 33.36 2.74 54.77
CA ILE A 183 32.51 3.71 54.07
C ILE A 183 32.43 3.31 52.60
N TYR A 184 31.22 3.21 52.07
CA TYR A 184 30.94 2.95 50.66
C TYR A 184 30.21 4.13 50.03
N GLU A 185 30.46 4.41 48.77
CA GLU A 185 29.74 5.43 48.01
C GLU A 185 29.09 4.83 46.76
N TYR A 186 27.83 5.17 46.53
CA TYR A 186 27.01 4.71 45.40
C TYR A 186 26.35 5.89 44.69
N ILE A 187 25.94 5.70 43.44
CA ILE A 187 25.36 6.75 42.61
C ILE A 187 23.85 6.78 42.80
N LEU A 188 23.30 7.98 42.92
CA LEU A 188 21.87 8.24 43.05
C LEU A 188 21.34 8.84 41.74
N LYS A 189 20.34 8.19 41.12
CA LYS A 189 19.68 8.67 39.91
C LYS A 189 18.18 8.80 40.10
N GLU A 190 17.59 9.83 39.49
CA GLU A 190 16.14 10.00 39.45
C GLU A 190 15.61 9.42 38.13
N GLU A 191 14.72 8.43 38.23
CA GLU A 191 14.06 7.79 37.10
C GLU A 191 12.57 7.64 37.40
N ARG A 192 11.72 8.13 36.48
CA ARG A 192 10.24 8.09 36.64
C ARG A 192 9.78 8.62 38.01
N SER A 193 10.35 9.75 38.44
CA SER A 193 10.07 10.42 39.72
C SER A 193 10.40 9.61 40.99
N LYS A 194 11.24 8.57 40.86
CA LYS A 194 11.81 7.84 42.01
C LYS A 194 13.33 7.86 41.98
N LEU A 195 13.94 7.94 43.15
CA LEU A 195 15.38 7.82 43.35
C LEU A 195 15.80 6.36 43.38
N LYS A 196 16.85 6.03 42.62
CA LYS A 196 17.41 4.69 42.46
C LYS A 196 18.92 4.70 42.68
N ILE A 197 19.43 3.59 43.19
CA ILE A 197 20.85 3.40 43.52
C ILE A 197 21.52 2.52 42.48
N TYR A 198 22.70 2.95 42.03
CA TYR A 198 23.53 2.23 41.08
C TYR A 198 24.96 2.07 41.60
N LYS A 199 25.60 0.96 41.22
CA LYS A 199 27.03 0.71 41.36
C LYS A 199 27.67 0.77 39.98
N ASN A 200 28.62 1.67 39.79
CA ASN A 200 29.37 1.75 38.54
C ASN A 200 30.67 0.96 38.64
N ALA A 201 31.08 0.38 37.53
CA ALA A 201 32.44 -0.11 37.37
C ALA A 201 33.44 1.06 37.50
N VAL A 202 34.62 0.76 38.02
CA VAL A 202 35.71 1.74 38.10
C VAL A 202 36.31 1.90 36.71
N ILE A 203 36.14 3.08 36.13
CA ILE A 203 36.74 3.47 34.85
C ILE A 203 37.97 4.32 35.14
N SER A 204 39.14 3.88 34.68
CA SER A 204 40.40 4.58 34.89
C SER A 204 41.24 4.59 33.62
N LYS A 205 42.15 5.55 33.52
CA LYS A 205 43.17 5.60 32.46
C LYS A 205 44.55 5.36 33.05
N ASP A 206 45.45 4.80 32.24
CA ASP A 206 46.86 4.79 32.59
C ASP A 206 47.49 6.19 32.50
N ASN A 207 48.64 6.36 33.14
CA ASN A 207 49.39 7.63 33.20
C ASN A 207 49.75 8.20 31.81
N ASN A 208 49.74 7.36 30.78
CA ASN A 208 50.11 7.72 29.42
C ASN A 208 48.90 8.01 28.51
N ASN A 209 47.66 7.95 29.04
CA ASN A 209 46.41 8.08 28.28
C ASN A 209 46.37 7.13 27.05
N ARG A 210 46.95 5.94 27.20
CA ARG A 210 46.99 4.88 26.19
C ARG A 210 46.07 3.72 26.49
N THR A 211 45.64 3.56 27.74
CA THR A 211 44.69 2.50 28.10
C THR A 211 43.55 3.05 28.94
N ILE A 212 42.35 2.53 28.70
CA ILE A 212 41.18 2.71 29.58
C ILE A 212 40.88 1.33 30.18
N ASN A 213 40.88 1.24 31.50
CA ASN A 213 40.53 0.04 32.24
C ASN A 213 39.15 0.23 32.87
N ILE A 214 38.26 -0.76 32.71
CA ILE A 214 36.94 -0.80 33.31
C ILE A 214 36.88 -2.06 34.16
N ILE A 215 36.83 -1.89 35.48
CA ILE A 215 36.94 -3.00 36.42
C ILE A 215 35.77 -2.99 37.39
N ASN A 216 35.20 -4.16 37.64
CA ASN A 216 34.32 -4.47 38.76
C ASN A 216 34.84 -5.73 39.47
N ASP A 217 34.22 -6.12 40.58
CA ASP A 217 34.60 -7.26 41.44
C ASP A 217 34.77 -8.59 40.69
N SER A 218 34.10 -8.75 39.54
CA SER A 218 34.11 -9.99 38.74
C SER A 218 34.59 -9.83 37.29
N HIS A 219 34.86 -8.60 36.83
CA HIS A 219 35.05 -8.30 35.41
C HIS A 219 36.13 -7.25 35.15
N SER A 220 36.90 -7.40 34.07
CA SER A 220 37.97 -6.48 33.68
C SER A 220 38.05 -6.28 32.17
N LEU A 221 37.69 -5.10 31.70
CA LEU A 221 37.83 -4.70 30.30
C LEU A 221 38.99 -3.73 30.11
N VAL A 222 39.72 -3.90 29.01
CA VAL A 222 40.85 -3.02 28.67
C VAL A 222 40.72 -2.53 27.24
N PHE A 223 40.56 -1.22 27.07
CA PHE A 223 40.77 -0.54 25.80
C PHE A 223 42.23 -0.11 25.66
N LYS A 224 42.84 -0.32 24.50
CA LYS A 224 44.22 0.07 24.18
C LYS A 224 44.24 0.96 22.94
N LEU A 225 44.78 2.17 23.09
CA LEU A 225 44.97 3.15 22.04
C LEU A 225 46.29 2.94 21.30
N ASN A 226 46.22 2.88 19.98
CA ASN A 226 47.38 2.90 19.10
C ASN A 226 47.31 4.10 18.15
N LYS A 227 47.97 5.20 18.56
CA LYS A 227 48.00 6.45 17.77
C LYS A 227 48.66 6.26 16.40
N THR A 228 49.71 5.44 16.31
CA THR A 228 50.44 5.20 15.05
C THR A 228 49.58 4.47 14.03
N LYS A 229 48.83 3.46 14.47
CA LYS A 229 47.90 2.71 13.62
C LYS A 229 46.54 3.38 13.47
N LYS A 230 46.28 4.48 14.19
CA LYS A 230 44.99 5.14 14.29
C LYS A 230 43.86 4.18 14.65
N THR A 231 44.10 3.32 15.65
CA THR A 231 43.10 2.36 16.14
C THR A 231 42.99 2.32 17.65
N VAL A 232 41.88 1.78 18.14
CA VAL A 232 41.66 1.36 19.51
C VAL A 232 41.21 -0.09 19.51
N THR A 233 41.74 -0.90 20.44
CA THR A 233 41.28 -2.28 20.63
C THR A 233 40.68 -2.46 22.02
N LEU A 234 39.56 -3.16 22.12
CA LEU A 234 38.99 -3.64 23.38
C LEU A 234 39.30 -5.12 23.52
N LYS A 235 39.75 -5.55 24.69
CA LYS A 235 39.77 -6.95 25.10
C LYS A 235 38.81 -7.16 26.29
N THR A 236 37.96 -8.17 26.17
CA THR A 236 36.95 -8.55 27.17
C THR A 236 37.36 -9.80 27.96
N ASP A 237 36.66 -10.10 29.04
CA ASP A 237 36.95 -11.24 29.93
C ASP A 237 36.78 -12.61 29.26
N ASP A 238 35.91 -12.71 28.25
CA ASP A 238 35.68 -13.95 27.48
C ASP A 238 36.62 -14.05 26.25
N ASP A 239 37.75 -13.33 26.30
CA ASP A 239 38.78 -13.22 25.25
C ASP A 239 38.28 -12.63 23.91
N LYS A 240 37.04 -12.11 23.82
CA LYS A 240 36.60 -11.37 22.63
C LYS A 240 37.37 -10.06 22.50
N SER A 241 37.75 -9.76 21.26
CA SER A 241 38.47 -8.55 20.89
C SER A 241 37.67 -7.72 19.89
N TYR A 242 37.56 -6.41 20.12
CA TYR A 242 36.85 -5.47 19.23
C TYR A 242 37.82 -4.40 18.73
N GLY A 243 37.73 -4.06 17.45
CA GLY A 243 38.54 -3.02 16.79
C GLY A 243 37.73 -1.75 16.51
N PHE A 244 38.34 -0.59 16.76
CA PHE A 244 37.75 0.71 16.50
C PHE A 244 38.77 1.64 15.80
N ILE A 245 38.25 2.56 14.99
CA ILE A 245 39.03 3.58 14.30
C ILE A 245 39.19 4.80 15.20
N LEU A 246 40.41 5.37 15.21
CA LEU A 246 40.74 6.62 15.87
C LEU A 246 40.82 7.75 14.83
N LYS A 247 40.07 8.84 15.01
CA LYS A 247 40.30 10.09 14.29
C LYS A 247 40.61 11.23 15.23
N GLU A 248 41.47 12.13 14.79
CA GLU A 248 41.80 13.35 15.51
C GLU A 248 41.06 14.52 14.87
N GLU A 249 40.13 15.12 15.60
CA GLU A 249 39.26 16.20 15.15
C GLU A 249 39.20 17.27 16.25
N ASN A 250 39.41 18.54 15.90
CA ASN A 250 39.43 19.66 16.86
C ASN A 250 40.39 19.44 18.05
N ASN A 251 41.57 18.83 17.81
CA ASN A 251 42.55 18.42 18.83
C ASN A 251 42.02 17.41 19.86
N ARG A 252 41.03 16.60 19.48
CA ARG A 252 40.43 15.56 20.32
C ARG A 252 40.42 14.23 19.61
N LEU A 253 40.60 13.16 20.39
CA LEU A 253 40.63 11.78 19.90
C LEU A 253 39.22 11.19 19.91
N ASN A 254 38.64 10.98 18.72
CA ASN A 254 37.29 10.46 18.52
C ASN A 254 37.34 9.01 18.00
N ILE A 255 36.48 8.15 18.56
CA ILE A 255 36.42 6.73 18.26
C ILE A 255 35.23 6.41 17.38
N TYR A 256 35.48 5.58 16.36
CA TYR A 256 34.54 5.22 15.29
C TYR A 256 34.57 3.70 15.06
N LYS A 257 33.50 3.13 14.49
CA LYS A 257 33.42 1.70 14.14
C LYS A 257 34.29 1.35 12.92
N GLU A 258 34.95 0.18 12.90
CA GLU A 258 35.90 -0.22 11.84
C GLU A 258 35.22 -0.91 10.63
N LYS A 259 35.67 -0.57 9.39
CA LYS A 259 35.20 -1.13 8.10
C LYS A 259 35.56 -2.60 7.83
N LYS A 260 36.44 -3.22 8.63
CA LYS A 260 37.09 -4.51 8.29
C LYS A 260 36.27 -5.76 8.60
N ASP A 261 35.17 -5.65 9.33
CA ASP A 261 34.41 -6.84 9.75
C ASP A 261 33.61 -7.48 8.61
N ALA A 262 33.11 -6.71 7.65
CA ALA A 262 32.24 -7.22 6.58
C ALA A 262 32.93 -8.27 5.67
N ILE A 263 34.16 -7.99 5.25
CA ILE A 263 34.94 -8.88 4.37
C ILE A 263 35.31 -10.18 5.10
N GLU A 264 35.70 -10.11 6.37
CA GLU A 264 36.05 -11.29 7.16
C GLU A 264 34.85 -12.22 7.35
N PHE A 265 33.67 -11.68 7.66
CA PHE A 265 32.45 -12.49 7.75
C PHE A 265 32.08 -13.15 6.41
N ILE A 266 32.21 -12.43 5.28
CA ILE A 266 31.94 -13.02 3.95
C ILE A 266 32.99 -14.07 3.60
N LYS A 267 34.27 -13.86 3.95
CA LYS A 267 35.32 -14.87 3.79
C LYS A 267 35.10 -16.10 4.65
N GLU A 268 34.59 -15.95 5.87
CA GLU A 268 34.21 -17.09 6.71
C GLU A 268 33.00 -17.85 6.12
N ALA A 269 32.07 -17.15 5.48
CA ALA A 269 30.97 -17.78 4.75
C ALA A 269 31.50 -18.64 3.61
N ILE A 270 32.39 -18.08 2.77
CA ILE A 270 33.05 -18.77 1.66
C ILE A 270 33.91 -19.95 2.16
N LYS A 271 34.61 -19.80 3.29
CA LYS A 271 35.39 -20.90 3.89
C LYS A 271 34.51 -22.07 4.34
N THR A 272 33.26 -21.77 4.71
CA THR A 272 32.29 -22.77 5.15
C THR A 272 31.61 -23.42 3.94
N GLU A 273 31.31 -22.65 2.90
CA GLU A 273 30.75 -23.12 1.62
C GLU A 273 31.51 -22.48 0.44
N GLU A 274 32.44 -23.23 -0.14
CA GLU A 274 33.36 -22.73 -1.18
C GLU A 274 32.66 -22.37 -2.50
N ASN A 275 31.47 -22.92 -2.78
CA ASN A 275 30.69 -22.62 -3.98
C ASN A 275 29.53 -21.66 -3.70
N PHE A 276 29.62 -20.85 -2.64
CA PHE A 276 28.56 -19.93 -2.26
C PHE A 276 28.51 -18.71 -3.19
N LEU A 277 27.79 -18.85 -4.31
CA LEU A 277 27.67 -17.88 -5.40
C LEU A 277 27.47 -16.43 -4.93
N PHE A 278 26.49 -16.20 -4.04
CA PHE A 278 26.17 -14.85 -3.58
C PHE A 278 27.23 -14.25 -2.65
N ALA A 279 27.91 -15.07 -1.84
CA ALA A 279 29.01 -14.61 -1.00
C ALA A 279 30.21 -14.16 -1.84
N HIS A 280 30.58 -14.93 -2.87
CA HIS A 280 31.60 -14.52 -3.84
C HIS A 280 31.21 -13.22 -4.55
N TYR A 281 29.95 -13.10 -5.01
CA TYR A 281 29.51 -11.90 -5.72
C TYR A 281 29.54 -10.65 -4.85
N VAL A 282 29.02 -10.74 -3.62
CA VAL A 282 29.03 -9.60 -2.69
C VAL A 282 30.46 -9.24 -2.28
N LEU A 283 31.34 -10.22 -2.08
CA LEU A 283 32.76 -9.94 -1.80
C LEU A 283 33.41 -9.19 -2.96
N GLY A 284 33.18 -9.64 -4.20
CA GLY A 284 33.67 -8.97 -5.41
C GLY A 284 33.13 -7.54 -5.54
N PHE A 285 31.84 -7.34 -5.27
CA PHE A 285 31.21 -6.01 -5.26
C PHE A 285 31.85 -5.08 -4.22
N ILE A 286 32.09 -5.57 -3.00
CA ILE A 286 32.75 -4.79 -1.94
C ILE A 286 34.17 -4.41 -2.35
N TYR A 287 34.94 -5.34 -2.93
CA TYR A 287 36.28 -5.02 -3.43
C TYR A 287 36.27 -3.98 -4.55
N ASN A 288 35.29 -4.03 -5.46
CA ASN A 288 35.08 -3.00 -6.48
C ASN A 288 34.85 -1.60 -5.87
N GLU A 289 33.99 -1.49 -4.86
CA GLU A 289 33.73 -0.21 -4.15
C GLU A 289 34.95 0.26 -3.34
N LEU A 290 35.81 -0.66 -2.89
CA LEU A 290 37.08 -0.36 -2.24
C LEU A 290 38.22 -0.07 -3.22
N ASN A 291 37.96 -0.18 -4.53
CA ASN A 291 38.93 -0.04 -5.62
C ASN A 291 40.04 -1.11 -5.62
N ASP A 292 39.82 -2.25 -4.96
CA ASP A 292 40.66 -3.45 -5.04
C ASP A 292 40.18 -4.32 -6.22
N TYR A 293 40.38 -3.82 -7.42
CA TYR A 293 39.75 -4.38 -8.62
C TYR A 293 40.29 -5.78 -8.99
N ASP A 294 41.55 -6.08 -8.66
CA ASP A 294 42.14 -7.40 -8.92
C ASP A 294 41.47 -8.46 -8.03
N ALA A 295 41.29 -8.17 -6.74
CA ALA A 295 40.54 -9.05 -5.84
C ALA A 295 39.06 -9.16 -6.24
N ALA A 296 38.44 -8.06 -6.70
CA ALA A 296 37.08 -8.08 -7.21
C ALA A 296 36.92 -9.02 -8.41
N LYS A 297 37.87 -8.94 -9.34
CA LYS A 297 37.90 -9.78 -10.54
C LYS A 297 37.97 -11.27 -10.19
N GLU A 298 38.86 -11.67 -9.29
CA GLU A 298 38.99 -13.08 -8.86
C GLU A 298 37.68 -13.63 -8.29
N GLU A 299 36.96 -12.83 -7.50
CA GLU A 299 35.70 -13.26 -6.90
C GLU A 299 34.54 -13.32 -7.93
N PHE A 300 34.52 -12.44 -8.92
CA PHE A 300 33.56 -12.55 -10.02
C PHE A 300 33.86 -13.72 -10.97
N GLU A 301 35.13 -14.07 -11.19
CA GLU A 301 35.51 -15.28 -11.95
C GLU A 301 34.94 -16.53 -11.28
N LYS A 302 35.05 -16.65 -9.94
CA LYS A 302 34.42 -17.74 -9.18
C LYS A 302 32.91 -17.75 -9.34
N CYS A 303 32.25 -16.58 -9.35
CA CYS A 303 30.80 -16.51 -9.58
C CYS A 303 30.41 -17.09 -10.95
N ILE A 304 31.19 -16.78 -11.99
CA ILE A 304 30.96 -17.24 -13.36
C ILE A 304 31.26 -18.74 -13.50
N GLU A 305 32.24 -19.26 -12.76
CA GLU A 305 32.53 -20.69 -12.67
C GLU A 305 31.36 -21.47 -12.04
N ILE A 306 30.77 -20.92 -10.97
CA ILE A 306 29.63 -21.50 -10.26
C ILE A 306 28.33 -21.40 -11.09
N ASP A 307 28.01 -20.21 -11.63
CA ASP A 307 26.87 -19.99 -12.54
C ASP A 307 27.25 -19.13 -13.75
N LYS A 308 27.43 -19.80 -14.89
CA LYS A 308 27.77 -19.20 -16.18
C LYS A 308 26.72 -18.24 -16.75
N ASN A 309 25.51 -18.18 -16.17
CA ASN A 309 24.46 -17.28 -16.60
C ASN A 309 24.26 -16.09 -15.64
N PHE A 310 25.13 -15.94 -14.65
CA PHE A 310 25.00 -14.88 -13.65
C PHE A 310 25.45 -13.52 -14.20
N ALA A 311 24.49 -12.83 -14.84
CA ALA A 311 24.71 -11.59 -15.59
C ALA A 311 25.38 -10.47 -14.77
N ASP A 312 25.06 -10.39 -13.47
CA ASP A 312 25.62 -9.40 -12.54
C ASP A 312 27.14 -9.54 -12.36
N ALA A 313 27.66 -10.77 -12.25
CA ALA A 313 29.10 -10.98 -12.15
C ALA A 313 29.84 -10.55 -13.42
N TYR A 314 29.29 -10.84 -14.61
CA TYR A 314 29.87 -10.34 -15.87
C TYR A 314 29.87 -8.81 -15.93
N PHE A 315 28.80 -8.15 -15.48
CA PHE A 315 28.73 -6.69 -15.51
C PHE A 315 29.76 -6.05 -14.58
N ASP A 316 29.81 -6.46 -13.31
CA ASP A 316 30.69 -5.85 -12.32
C ASP A 316 32.16 -6.24 -12.53
N MET A 317 32.44 -7.41 -13.11
CA MET A 317 33.78 -7.76 -13.61
C MET A 317 34.18 -6.86 -14.78
N GLY A 318 33.25 -6.47 -15.65
CA GLY A 318 33.48 -5.47 -16.69
C GLY A 318 33.92 -4.13 -16.11
N VAL A 319 33.26 -3.68 -15.03
CA VAL A 319 33.63 -2.46 -14.29
C VAL A 319 35.03 -2.59 -13.68
N ALA A 320 35.32 -3.71 -13.01
CA ALA A 320 36.62 -3.99 -12.41
C ALA A 320 37.75 -3.93 -13.46
N LEU A 321 37.59 -4.67 -14.57
CA LEU A 321 38.56 -4.73 -15.66
C LEU A 321 38.79 -3.37 -16.32
N LYS A 322 37.73 -2.56 -16.47
CA LYS A 322 37.85 -1.20 -16.99
C LYS A 322 38.72 -0.33 -16.07
N ASN A 323 38.56 -0.45 -14.76
CA ASN A 323 39.35 0.33 -13.81
C ASN A 323 40.80 -0.17 -13.66
N ILE A 324 41.06 -1.46 -13.92
CA ILE A 324 42.41 -2.03 -14.07
C ILE A 324 43.07 -1.58 -15.40
N GLY A 325 42.29 -1.03 -16.34
CA GLY A 325 42.75 -0.61 -17.65
C GLY A 325 42.71 -1.71 -18.72
N ASN A 326 42.20 -2.90 -18.39
CA ASN A 326 41.92 -3.96 -19.36
C ASN A 326 40.58 -3.69 -20.08
N LEU A 327 40.61 -2.69 -20.97
CA LEU A 327 39.45 -2.23 -21.72
C LEU A 327 38.86 -3.29 -22.65
N THR A 328 39.69 -4.19 -23.20
CA THR A 328 39.23 -5.27 -24.08
C THR A 328 38.44 -6.31 -23.29
N GLY A 329 38.98 -6.78 -22.16
CA GLY A 329 38.28 -7.70 -21.27
C GLY A 329 37.02 -7.08 -20.66
N ALA A 330 37.03 -5.78 -20.37
CA ALA A 330 35.84 -5.06 -19.91
C ALA A 330 34.70 -5.11 -20.94
N ILE A 331 34.99 -4.80 -22.21
CA ILE A 331 33.99 -4.87 -23.29
C ILE A 331 33.43 -6.30 -23.46
N GLU A 332 34.28 -7.31 -23.41
CA GLU A 332 33.84 -8.71 -23.52
C GLU A 332 32.89 -9.11 -22.40
N ASN A 333 33.21 -8.71 -21.16
CA ASN A 333 32.38 -8.97 -20.00
C ASN A 333 31.06 -8.18 -20.02
N PHE A 334 31.08 -6.91 -20.43
CA PHE A 334 29.84 -6.15 -20.62
C PHE A 334 28.95 -6.75 -21.71
N LYS A 335 29.52 -7.24 -22.83
CA LYS A 335 28.76 -7.94 -23.88
C LYS A 335 28.12 -9.22 -23.35
N LYS A 336 28.86 -9.99 -22.57
CA LYS A 336 28.32 -11.20 -21.92
C LYS A 336 27.17 -10.86 -20.97
N SER A 337 27.32 -9.81 -20.15
CA SER A 337 26.23 -9.34 -19.29
C SER A 337 25.00 -8.88 -20.10
N LEU A 338 25.22 -8.19 -21.22
CA LEU A 338 24.17 -7.71 -22.12
C LEU A 338 23.35 -8.86 -22.72
N GLU A 339 24.00 -9.93 -23.21
CA GLU A 339 23.34 -11.13 -23.75
C GLU A 339 22.30 -11.76 -22.78
N PHE A 340 22.55 -11.62 -21.47
CA PHE A 340 21.66 -12.13 -20.42
C PHE A 340 20.64 -11.07 -19.95
N TYR A 341 21.03 -9.80 -19.84
CA TYR A 341 20.14 -8.72 -19.43
C TYR A 341 19.07 -8.36 -20.46
N GLU A 342 19.34 -8.47 -21.76
CA GLU A 342 18.33 -8.21 -22.81
C GLU A 342 17.08 -9.10 -22.68
N LYS A 343 17.21 -10.24 -21.99
CA LYS A 343 16.12 -11.19 -21.75
C LYS A 343 15.43 -10.99 -20.40
N THR A 344 16.03 -10.22 -19.49
CA THR A 344 15.65 -10.24 -18.05
C THR A 344 15.60 -8.86 -17.37
N ASN A 345 16.41 -7.88 -17.78
CA ASN A 345 16.50 -6.54 -17.17
C ASN A 345 17.00 -5.47 -18.16
N TYR A 346 16.07 -4.73 -18.79
CA TYR A 346 16.38 -3.72 -19.82
C TYR A 346 17.23 -2.54 -19.33
N ASN A 347 17.08 -2.09 -18.09
CA ASN A 347 17.85 -0.96 -17.57
C ASN A 347 19.35 -1.30 -17.47
N LYS A 348 19.67 -2.51 -16.98
CA LYS A 348 21.06 -2.99 -16.92
C LYS A 348 21.62 -3.31 -18.30
N ALA A 349 20.79 -3.73 -19.25
CA ALA A 349 21.19 -3.87 -20.66
C ALA A 349 21.62 -2.52 -21.25
N ILE A 350 20.87 -1.44 -20.99
CA ILE A 350 21.24 -0.07 -21.41
C ILE A 350 22.57 0.34 -20.79
N GLU A 351 22.76 0.10 -19.49
CA GLU A 351 24.00 0.44 -18.78
C GLU A 351 25.22 -0.34 -19.32
N ALA A 352 25.07 -1.64 -19.57
CA ALA A 352 26.13 -2.49 -20.13
C ALA A 352 26.53 -2.00 -21.54
N ASN A 353 25.54 -1.66 -22.37
CA ASN A 353 25.80 -1.11 -23.70
C ASN A 353 26.46 0.27 -23.63
N TRP A 354 26.04 1.13 -22.69
CA TRP A 354 26.70 2.42 -22.46
C TRP A 354 28.18 2.25 -22.12
N TRP A 355 28.53 1.32 -21.24
CA TRP A 355 29.92 1.01 -20.90
C TRP A 355 30.71 0.50 -22.13
N ILE A 356 30.13 -0.39 -22.94
CA ILE A 356 30.76 -0.87 -24.19
C ILE A 356 31.10 0.30 -25.12
N GLN A 357 30.17 1.22 -25.33
CA GLN A 357 30.37 2.36 -26.23
C GLN A 357 31.32 3.40 -25.65
N ASN A 358 31.23 3.68 -24.34
CA ASN A 358 32.14 4.59 -23.66
C ASN A 358 33.60 4.10 -23.78
N ILE A 359 33.84 2.82 -23.51
CA ILE A 359 35.18 2.23 -23.63
C ILE A 359 35.67 2.19 -25.09
N ARG A 360 34.77 1.95 -26.06
CA ARG A 360 35.09 2.04 -27.49
C ARG A 360 35.45 3.46 -27.93
N SER A 361 34.71 4.47 -27.47
CA SER A 361 34.99 5.89 -27.76
C SER A 361 36.30 6.38 -27.13
N LEU A 362 36.76 5.74 -26.05
CA LEU A 362 38.09 5.97 -25.47
C LEU A 362 39.22 5.35 -26.32
N LYS A 363 38.92 4.34 -27.15
CA LYS A 363 39.87 3.71 -28.08
C LYS A 363 39.96 4.43 -29.43
N ASP A 364 38.84 4.92 -29.96
CA ASP A 364 38.78 5.54 -31.29
C ASP A 364 38.38 7.03 -31.20
N LYS A 365 39.30 7.93 -31.57
CA LYS A 365 39.08 9.38 -31.66
C LYS A 365 38.32 9.80 -32.94
N GLU A 366 37.29 9.05 -33.33
CA GLU A 366 36.47 9.41 -34.48
C GLU A 366 34.99 9.61 -34.12
N THR A 367 34.40 10.57 -34.84
CA THR A 367 33.02 11.03 -34.76
C THR A 367 32.04 9.87 -34.97
N GLY A 368 31.55 9.29 -33.88
CA GLY A 368 30.48 8.29 -33.87
C GLY A 368 29.23 8.86 -33.22
N ARG A 369 28.07 8.41 -33.71
CA ARG A 369 26.73 8.65 -33.12
C ARG A 369 26.75 8.51 -31.60
N SER A 370 25.95 9.32 -30.91
CA SER A 370 25.93 9.34 -29.45
C SER A 370 25.52 7.96 -28.88
N ALA A 371 25.87 7.68 -27.63
CA ALA A 371 25.45 6.44 -26.96
C ALA A 371 23.92 6.27 -26.98
N GLU A 372 23.16 7.38 -26.91
CA GLU A 372 21.71 7.38 -27.04
C GLU A 372 21.24 7.01 -28.45
N GLU A 373 21.86 7.55 -29.50
CA GLU A 373 21.50 7.24 -30.89
C GLU A 373 21.72 5.76 -31.24
N ASN A 374 22.77 5.14 -30.70
CA ASN A 374 23.04 3.72 -30.91
C ASN A 374 22.07 2.81 -30.11
N VAL A 375 21.68 3.22 -28.90
CA VAL A 375 20.65 2.51 -28.11
C VAL A 375 19.28 2.63 -28.78
N ILE A 376 18.95 3.79 -29.33
CA ILE A 376 17.72 4.00 -30.10
C ILE A 376 17.70 3.08 -31.33
N GLU A 377 18.81 2.94 -32.07
CA GLU A 377 18.84 2.01 -33.21
C GLU A 377 18.67 0.55 -32.79
N ILE A 378 19.28 0.11 -31.68
CA ILE A 378 19.09 -1.26 -31.15
C ILE A 378 17.64 -1.50 -30.71
N ILE A 379 17.00 -0.51 -30.06
CA ILE A 379 15.57 -0.57 -29.72
C ILE A 379 14.72 -0.64 -31.00
N VAL A 380 15.06 0.18 -32.00
CA VAL A 380 14.36 0.18 -33.29
C VAL A 380 14.55 -1.16 -34.02
N GLU A 381 15.71 -1.81 -33.92
CA GLU A 381 15.97 -3.15 -34.47
C GLU A 381 15.27 -4.29 -33.71
N ASP A 382 15.26 -4.32 -32.37
CA ASP A 382 14.46 -5.31 -31.59
C ASP A 382 12.95 -5.13 -31.84
N LEU A 383 12.50 -3.87 -31.92
CA LEU A 383 11.14 -3.55 -32.32
C LEU A 383 10.89 -3.78 -33.80
N ARG A 384 11.91 -3.94 -34.66
CA ARG A 384 11.76 -4.25 -36.08
C ARG A 384 11.24 -5.67 -36.29
N ASP A 385 11.76 -6.64 -35.53
CA ASP A 385 11.31 -8.03 -35.59
C ASP A 385 9.94 -8.25 -34.92
N ARG A 386 9.58 -7.36 -33.99
CA ARG A 386 8.24 -7.30 -33.37
C ARG A 386 7.32 -6.29 -34.04
N LYS A 387 7.80 -5.59 -35.08
CA LYS A 387 7.14 -4.44 -35.72
C LYS A 387 5.74 -4.82 -36.14
N GLU A 388 5.59 -5.95 -36.80
CA GLU A 388 4.28 -6.42 -37.25
C GLU A 388 3.33 -6.65 -36.09
N ARG A 389 3.79 -7.21 -34.96
CA ARG A 389 2.95 -7.44 -33.78
C ARG A 389 2.62 -6.13 -33.04
N LEU A 390 3.59 -5.23 -32.91
CA LEU A 390 3.41 -3.92 -32.26
C LEU A 390 2.49 -3.03 -33.08
N PHE A 391 2.75 -2.87 -34.38
CA PHE A 391 1.87 -2.10 -35.26
C PHE A 391 0.53 -2.78 -35.46
N ARG A 392 0.43 -4.12 -35.43
CA ARG A 392 -0.89 -4.79 -35.39
C ARG A 392 -1.64 -4.43 -34.11
N TYR A 393 -1.00 -4.47 -32.94
CA TYR A 393 -1.63 -4.07 -31.67
C TYR A 393 -2.02 -2.58 -31.65
N ILE A 394 -1.12 -1.69 -32.09
CA ILE A 394 -1.39 -0.24 -32.19
C ILE A 394 -2.51 0.00 -33.20
N ASN A 395 -2.44 -0.56 -34.40
CA ASN A 395 -3.48 -0.41 -35.42
C ASN A 395 -4.81 -1.05 -34.99
N GLU A 396 -4.79 -2.14 -34.22
CA GLU A 396 -6.00 -2.73 -33.63
C GLU A 396 -6.61 -1.81 -32.57
N LYS A 397 -5.79 -1.20 -31.70
CA LYS A 397 -6.26 -0.29 -30.63
C LYS A 397 -6.71 1.05 -31.21
N GLU A 398 -5.92 1.66 -32.09
CA GLU A 398 -6.31 2.84 -32.86
C GLU A 398 -7.52 2.55 -33.74
N GLY A 399 -7.58 1.38 -34.38
CA GLY A 399 -8.72 0.98 -35.20
C GLY A 399 -9.99 0.85 -34.36
N LYS A 400 -9.92 0.23 -33.18
CA LYS A 400 -11.04 0.16 -32.22
C LYS A 400 -11.46 1.54 -31.72
N PHE A 401 -10.50 2.41 -31.39
CA PHE A 401 -10.78 3.79 -30.95
C PHE A 401 -11.39 4.64 -32.07
N LYS A 402 -10.78 4.63 -33.27
CA LYS A 402 -11.31 5.30 -34.47
C LYS A 402 -12.70 4.78 -34.80
N ASN A 403 -12.93 3.47 -34.72
CA ASN A 403 -14.27 2.91 -34.90
C ASN A 403 -15.23 3.41 -33.80
N PHE A 404 -14.84 3.44 -32.53
CA PHE A 404 -15.70 3.94 -31.46
C PHE A 404 -16.11 5.41 -31.64
N VAL A 405 -15.20 6.25 -32.15
CA VAL A 405 -15.45 7.68 -32.34
C VAL A 405 -16.15 7.97 -33.67
N SER A 406 -15.73 7.32 -34.76
CA SER A 406 -16.14 7.63 -36.14
C SER A 406 -17.09 6.62 -36.79
N ALA A 407 -17.43 5.50 -36.14
CA ALA A 407 -18.40 4.56 -36.67
C ALA A 407 -19.76 5.22 -36.90
N LYS A 408 -20.48 4.66 -37.87
CA LYS A 408 -21.87 5.03 -38.12
C LYS A 408 -22.76 4.57 -36.97
N LYS A 409 -23.89 5.26 -36.84
CA LYS A 409 -24.96 4.92 -35.90
C LYS A 409 -25.37 3.45 -36.08
N THR A 410 -25.40 2.70 -34.99
CA THR A 410 -25.75 1.27 -34.94
C THR A 410 -27.20 1.05 -34.54
N ILE A 411 -27.78 1.95 -33.74
CA ILE A 411 -29.18 1.87 -33.34
C ILE A 411 -30.11 2.24 -34.51
N THR A 412 -31.26 1.55 -34.58
CA THR A 412 -32.24 1.71 -35.66
C THR A 412 -33.64 1.95 -35.10
N ASN A 413 -34.57 2.42 -35.93
CA ASN A 413 -35.97 2.59 -35.54
C ASN A 413 -36.69 1.27 -35.25
N ALA A 414 -36.10 0.14 -35.63
CA ALA A 414 -36.70 -1.18 -35.47
C ALA A 414 -36.50 -1.79 -34.08
N GLN A 415 -35.57 -1.27 -33.28
CA GLN A 415 -35.21 -1.85 -31.98
C GLN A 415 -35.21 -0.78 -30.90
N ASN A 416 -36.24 -0.81 -30.05
CA ASN A 416 -36.36 0.03 -28.86
C ASN A 416 -35.91 -0.77 -27.64
N PHE A 417 -34.96 -0.25 -26.88
CA PHE A 417 -34.43 -0.98 -25.73
C PHE A 417 -33.91 -0.07 -24.63
N LEU A 418 -33.87 -0.59 -23.41
CA LEU A 418 -33.16 -0.04 -22.27
C LEU A 418 -32.00 -0.97 -21.93
N ILE A 419 -30.80 -0.40 -21.72
CA ILE A 419 -29.65 -1.16 -21.22
C ILE A 419 -29.13 -0.55 -19.93
N VAL A 420 -28.91 -1.41 -18.94
CA VAL A 420 -28.25 -1.07 -17.69
C VAL A 420 -26.74 -1.16 -17.92
N LEU A 421 -26.04 -0.05 -17.74
CA LEU A 421 -24.58 0.07 -17.86
C LEU A 421 -23.95 0.41 -16.51
N ARG A 422 -24.70 0.27 -15.43
CA ARG A 422 -24.34 0.61 -14.05
C ARG A 422 -24.29 -0.66 -13.21
N ARG A 423 -23.32 -0.71 -12.28
CA ARG A 423 -23.13 -1.85 -11.38
C ARG A 423 -23.16 -1.46 -9.92
N TRP A 424 -22.29 -0.52 -9.52
CA TRP A 424 -22.15 -0.11 -8.12
C TRP A 424 -22.80 1.24 -7.79
N ASN A 425 -23.09 1.45 -6.51
CA ASN A 425 -23.48 2.74 -5.92
C ASN A 425 -22.33 3.77 -5.90
N SER A 426 -22.63 4.98 -5.42
CA SER A 426 -21.69 6.10 -5.29
C SER A 426 -20.48 5.88 -4.38
N TYR A 427 -20.60 5.07 -3.32
CA TYR A 427 -19.56 4.93 -2.29
C TYR A 427 -18.44 3.98 -2.70
N THR A 428 -18.77 2.94 -3.46
CA THR A 428 -17.85 1.81 -3.65
C THR A 428 -16.73 2.08 -4.68
N PRO A 429 -17.01 2.63 -5.87
CA PRO A 429 -15.96 2.95 -6.85
C PRO A 429 -14.92 3.94 -6.30
N ALA A 430 -15.27 4.77 -5.32
CA ALA A 430 -14.38 5.73 -4.68
C ALA A 430 -13.41 5.12 -3.66
N LEU A 431 -13.72 3.93 -3.10
CA LEU A 431 -12.93 3.27 -2.06
C LEU A 431 -12.11 2.07 -2.52
N SER A 432 -12.39 1.53 -3.71
CA SER A 432 -11.62 0.38 -4.22
C SER A 432 -10.17 0.76 -4.50
N SER A 433 -9.24 -0.03 -3.94
CA SER A 433 -7.80 0.00 -4.22
C SER A 433 -7.42 -0.63 -5.56
N ASP A 434 -8.38 -1.26 -6.24
CA ASP A 434 -8.20 -1.95 -7.52
C ASP A 434 -8.97 -1.19 -8.62
N ILE A 435 -8.23 -0.68 -9.60
CA ILE A 435 -8.75 0.13 -10.72
C ILE A 435 -9.73 -0.69 -11.58
N GLU A 436 -9.52 -2.00 -11.70
CA GLU A 436 -10.39 -2.91 -12.47
C GLU A 436 -11.75 -3.17 -11.79
N ARG A 437 -11.85 -2.89 -10.48
CA ARG A 437 -13.07 -3.08 -9.68
C ARG A 437 -13.97 -1.84 -9.60
N ARG A 438 -13.47 -0.67 -10.04
CA ARG A 438 -14.19 0.62 -10.02
C ARG A 438 -15.25 0.73 -11.12
N LYS A 439 -16.13 -0.26 -11.29
CA LYS A 439 -17.18 -0.20 -12.32
C LYS A 439 -18.39 0.60 -11.82
N GLY A 440 -18.38 1.91 -12.03
CA GLY A 440 -19.62 2.70 -11.99
C GLY A 440 -20.43 2.55 -13.29
N GLY A 441 -21.36 3.46 -13.54
CA GLY A 441 -21.94 3.55 -14.87
C GLY A 441 -23.17 4.42 -14.97
N GLY A 442 -24.07 4.06 -15.87
CA GLY A 442 -25.29 4.81 -16.17
C GLY A 442 -26.28 3.94 -16.91
N TYR A 443 -27.14 4.56 -17.70
CA TYR A 443 -28.13 3.86 -18.50
C TYR A 443 -28.09 4.38 -19.93
N PHE A 444 -28.46 3.52 -20.86
CA PHE A 444 -28.67 3.93 -22.24
C PHE A 444 -30.05 3.47 -22.72
N LEU A 445 -30.84 4.42 -23.21
CA LEU A 445 -32.19 4.19 -23.71
C LEU A 445 -32.19 4.46 -25.21
N SER A 446 -32.61 3.47 -25.99
CA SER A 446 -32.89 3.64 -27.42
C SER A 446 -34.39 3.65 -27.68
N TRP A 447 -34.87 4.70 -28.33
CA TRP A 447 -36.27 4.86 -28.72
C TRP A 447 -36.38 5.54 -30.08
N ASN A 448 -37.12 4.94 -31.01
CA ASN A 448 -37.33 5.44 -32.37
C ASN A 448 -36.01 5.79 -33.09
N GLY A 449 -34.99 4.94 -32.91
CA GLY A 449 -33.64 5.11 -33.47
C GLY A 449 -32.86 6.30 -32.91
N GLN A 450 -33.31 6.86 -31.79
CA GLN A 450 -32.59 7.87 -31.02
C GLN A 450 -31.97 7.22 -29.78
N GLY A 451 -30.79 7.67 -29.37
CA GLY A 451 -30.08 7.13 -28.21
C GLY A 451 -29.88 8.19 -27.12
N PHE A 452 -30.22 7.82 -25.89
CA PHE A 452 -30.21 8.70 -24.74
C PHE A 452 -29.31 8.14 -23.66
N VAL A 453 -28.23 8.85 -23.36
CA VAL A 453 -27.33 8.53 -22.25
C VAL A 453 -27.88 9.16 -20.98
N ILE A 454 -27.97 8.39 -19.91
CA ILE A 454 -28.51 8.85 -18.62
C ILE A 454 -27.47 8.57 -17.54
N ASP A 455 -27.06 9.62 -16.84
CA ASP A 455 -26.10 9.61 -15.73
C ASP A 455 -24.78 8.89 -16.05
N PRO A 456 -23.94 9.43 -16.97
CA PRO A 456 -22.65 8.85 -17.32
C PRO A 456 -21.62 9.00 -16.18
N GLY A 457 -21.72 8.08 -15.20
CA GLY A 457 -20.80 7.89 -14.10
C GLY A 457 -19.52 7.14 -14.44
N PHE A 458 -18.80 6.66 -13.41
CA PHE A 458 -17.49 6.02 -13.57
C PHE A 458 -17.55 4.88 -14.60
N ASN A 459 -16.59 4.83 -15.53
CA ASN A 459 -16.47 3.76 -16.54
C ASN A 459 -17.69 3.61 -17.48
N PHE A 460 -18.57 4.62 -17.57
CA PHE A 460 -19.69 4.60 -18.50
C PHE A 460 -19.24 4.35 -19.95
N ILE A 461 -18.21 5.05 -20.42
CA ILE A 461 -17.71 4.95 -21.81
C ILE A 461 -17.25 3.53 -22.12
N GLU A 462 -16.53 2.91 -21.20
CA GLU A 462 -16.05 1.53 -21.33
C GLU A 462 -17.23 0.55 -21.41
N ASN A 463 -18.20 0.66 -20.50
CA ASN A 463 -19.40 -0.18 -20.51
C ASN A 463 -20.24 0.04 -21.77
N PHE A 464 -20.35 1.28 -22.24
CA PHE A 464 -21.07 1.66 -23.44
C PHE A 464 -20.43 1.02 -24.69
N PHE A 465 -19.11 1.13 -24.82
CA PHE A 465 -18.36 0.52 -25.93
C PHE A 465 -18.39 -1.01 -25.88
N ALA A 466 -18.21 -1.61 -24.69
CA ALA A 466 -18.24 -3.06 -24.51
C ALA A 466 -19.60 -3.70 -24.90
N ASN A 467 -20.67 -2.91 -24.87
CA ASN A 467 -21.99 -3.32 -25.33
C ASN A 467 -22.26 -2.99 -26.82
N GLY A 468 -21.23 -2.62 -27.57
CA GLY A 468 -21.27 -2.45 -29.03
C GLY A 468 -21.73 -1.07 -29.51
N PHE A 469 -21.91 -0.11 -28.60
CA PHE A 469 -22.32 1.24 -28.97
C PHE A 469 -21.13 2.15 -29.28
N ASN A 470 -21.39 3.23 -30.01
CA ASN A 470 -20.38 4.20 -30.41
C ASN A 470 -20.87 5.64 -30.25
N ILE A 471 -19.99 6.63 -30.40
CA ILE A 471 -20.31 8.05 -30.19
C ILE A 471 -21.47 8.51 -31.09
N SER A 472 -21.61 7.95 -32.30
CA SER A 472 -22.71 8.30 -33.20
C SER A 472 -24.09 7.84 -32.71
N ASP A 473 -24.18 6.94 -31.72
CA ASP A 473 -25.44 6.48 -31.14
C ASP A 473 -26.05 7.47 -30.12
N ILE A 474 -25.32 8.50 -29.67
CA ILE A 474 -25.75 9.41 -28.59
C ILE A 474 -26.46 10.63 -29.15
N ASP A 475 -27.78 10.80 -28.98
CA ASP A 475 -28.49 12.00 -29.46
C ASP A 475 -28.82 13.00 -28.35
N ALA A 476 -28.90 12.52 -27.10
CA ALA A 476 -29.00 13.38 -25.92
C ALA A 476 -28.34 12.75 -24.68
N ILE A 477 -27.93 13.61 -23.75
CA ILE A 477 -27.35 13.23 -22.46
C ILE A 477 -28.19 13.84 -21.33
N PHE A 478 -28.56 13.02 -20.36
CA PHE A 478 -29.34 13.39 -19.18
C PHE A 478 -28.47 13.23 -17.93
N ILE A 479 -28.46 14.24 -17.08
CA ILE A 479 -27.82 14.21 -15.77
C ILE A 479 -28.85 14.58 -14.71
N SER A 480 -29.22 13.59 -13.91
CA SER A 480 -30.16 13.73 -12.80
C SER A 480 -29.60 14.64 -11.72
N HIS A 481 -28.31 14.47 -11.40
CA HIS A 481 -27.66 15.21 -10.35
C HIS A 481 -26.12 15.17 -10.40
N SER A 482 -25.46 15.97 -9.56
CA SER A 482 -24.08 16.43 -9.78
C SER A 482 -22.97 15.61 -9.07
N HIS A 483 -23.30 14.44 -8.53
CA HIS A 483 -22.33 13.55 -7.92
C HIS A 483 -21.44 12.84 -8.95
N LEU A 484 -20.22 12.45 -8.54
CA LEU A 484 -19.20 11.94 -9.45
C LEU A 484 -19.62 10.65 -10.15
N ASP A 485 -20.29 9.75 -9.44
CA ASP A 485 -20.80 8.49 -9.95
C ASP A 485 -21.99 8.62 -10.91
N HIS A 486 -22.47 9.85 -11.17
CA HIS A 486 -23.44 10.16 -12.23
C HIS A 486 -22.83 11.01 -13.36
N THR A 487 -21.62 11.54 -13.19
CA THR A 487 -21.11 12.62 -14.04
C THR A 487 -19.65 12.50 -14.44
N SER A 488 -18.88 11.56 -13.90
CA SER A 488 -17.42 11.50 -14.09
C SER A 488 -17.00 11.33 -15.55
N GLU A 489 -17.83 10.70 -16.38
CA GLU A 489 -17.53 10.48 -17.80
C GLU A 489 -18.19 11.51 -18.71
N PHE A 490 -18.88 12.50 -18.15
CA PHE A 490 -19.53 13.53 -18.95
C PHE A 490 -18.52 14.36 -19.76
N GLU A 491 -17.44 14.82 -19.13
CA GLU A 491 -16.42 15.63 -19.82
C GLU A 491 -15.73 14.81 -20.92
N SER A 492 -15.35 13.57 -20.61
CA SER A 492 -14.78 12.62 -21.58
C SER A 492 -15.70 12.40 -22.78
N LEU A 493 -17.00 12.19 -22.54
CA LEU A 493 -17.99 12.06 -23.63
C LEU A 493 -18.05 13.32 -24.49
N MET A 494 -18.07 14.51 -23.88
CA MET A 494 -18.05 15.77 -24.61
C MET A 494 -16.79 15.92 -25.46
N THR A 495 -15.63 15.57 -24.92
CA THR A 495 -14.35 15.57 -25.66
C THR A 495 -14.38 14.63 -26.85
N LEU A 496 -14.91 13.41 -26.70
CA LEU A 496 -14.99 12.44 -27.82
C LEU A 496 -15.98 12.88 -28.90
N ILE A 497 -17.08 13.55 -28.53
CA ILE A 497 -18.01 14.13 -29.51
C ILE A 497 -17.34 15.29 -30.27
N PHE A 498 -16.55 16.11 -29.57
CA PHE A 498 -15.75 17.17 -30.18
C PHE A 498 -14.70 16.59 -31.15
N GLU A 499 -13.92 15.61 -30.71
CA GLU A 499 -12.90 14.94 -31.53
C GLU A 499 -13.50 14.28 -32.78
N ARG A 500 -14.69 13.69 -32.66
CA ARG A 500 -15.45 13.19 -33.82
C ARG A 500 -15.73 14.32 -34.81
N ASN A 501 -16.15 15.47 -34.32
CA ASN A 501 -16.58 16.59 -35.15
C ASN A 501 -15.41 17.36 -35.80
N ASP A 502 -14.22 17.36 -35.20
CA ASP A 502 -13.03 18.04 -35.73
C ASP A 502 -12.64 17.59 -37.14
N ASN A 503 -12.88 16.31 -37.44
CA ASN A 503 -12.50 15.69 -38.70
C ASN A 503 -13.64 15.63 -39.73
N LEU A 504 -14.78 16.28 -39.47
CA LEU A 504 -15.99 16.17 -40.29
C LEU A 504 -16.47 17.51 -40.85
N PRO A 505 -17.03 17.53 -42.07
CA PRO A 505 -17.64 18.72 -42.63
C PRO A 505 -18.87 19.13 -41.80
N GLN A 506 -19.25 20.40 -41.87
CA GLN A 506 -20.20 21.02 -40.94
C GLN A 506 -21.58 20.30 -40.92
N GLU A 507 -22.00 19.77 -42.05
CA GLU A 507 -23.22 19.00 -42.26
C GLU A 507 -23.21 17.60 -41.60
N GLU A 508 -22.02 17.05 -41.33
CA GLU A 508 -21.82 15.74 -40.68
C GLU A 508 -21.47 15.84 -39.20
N LYS A 509 -21.26 17.08 -38.70
CA LYS A 509 -21.00 17.34 -37.29
C LYS A 509 -22.22 16.98 -36.45
N LYS A 510 -21.96 16.13 -35.45
CA LYS A 510 -22.96 15.66 -34.52
C LYS A 510 -23.24 16.74 -33.48
N LYS A 511 -24.52 17.03 -33.29
CA LYS A 511 -24.99 17.89 -32.21
C LYS A 511 -25.92 17.14 -31.29
N ILE A 512 -25.69 17.23 -29.99
CA ILE A 512 -26.49 16.56 -28.97
C ILE A 512 -27.30 17.57 -28.14
N ASP A 513 -28.42 17.12 -27.61
CA ASP A 513 -29.17 17.86 -26.59
C ASP A 513 -28.68 17.46 -25.19
N LEU A 514 -28.59 18.42 -24.27
CA LEU A 514 -28.19 18.18 -22.88
C LEU A 514 -29.37 18.46 -21.95
N PHE A 515 -29.62 17.58 -20.99
CA PHE A 515 -30.65 17.70 -19.96
C PHE A 515 -29.97 17.68 -18.60
N LEU A 516 -29.74 18.86 -18.03
CA LEU A 516 -28.94 19.03 -16.83
C LEU A 516 -29.80 19.59 -15.72
N ASN A 517 -29.74 19.01 -14.51
CA ASN A 517 -30.27 19.72 -13.35
C ASN A 517 -29.42 20.98 -13.07
N PHE A 518 -29.92 21.88 -12.22
CA PHE A 518 -29.25 23.14 -11.93
C PHE A 518 -27.83 22.95 -11.39
N SER A 519 -27.62 21.97 -10.51
CA SER A 519 -26.31 21.68 -9.93
C SER A 519 -25.29 21.22 -10.98
N SER A 520 -25.70 20.37 -11.92
CA SER A 520 -24.82 19.86 -12.98
C SER A 520 -24.52 20.93 -14.04
N LEU A 521 -25.48 21.81 -14.32
CA LEU A 521 -25.22 22.97 -15.18
C LEU A 521 -24.13 23.87 -14.59
N ASN A 522 -24.18 24.14 -13.28
CA ASN A 522 -23.15 24.93 -12.60
C ASN A 522 -21.81 24.21 -12.59
N LYS A 523 -21.80 22.90 -12.30
CA LYS A 523 -20.59 22.08 -12.31
C LYS A 523 -19.84 22.15 -13.65
N PHE A 524 -20.57 22.10 -14.76
CA PHE A 524 -19.99 22.07 -16.10
C PHE A 524 -20.04 23.41 -16.85
N ALA A 525 -20.37 24.52 -16.18
CA ALA A 525 -20.57 25.82 -16.83
C ALA A 525 -19.34 26.27 -17.64
N ASN A 526 -18.14 26.06 -17.09
CA ASN A 526 -16.89 26.40 -17.78
C ASN A 526 -16.70 25.57 -19.05
N LEU A 527 -16.82 24.23 -18.95
CA LEU A 527 -16.72 23.34 -20.11
C LEU A 527 -17.71 23.72 -21.21
N LEU A 528 -18.98 23.95 -20.83
CA LEU A 528 -20.06 24.30 -21.75
C LEU A 528 -19.93 25.73 -22.34
N SER A 529 -19.06 26.56 -21.77
CA SER A 529 -18.74 27.90 -22.28
C SER A 529 -17.61 27.91 -23.30
N LEU A 530 -16.70 26.93 -23.24
CA LEU A 530 -15.50 26.87 -24.08
C LEU A 530 -15.83 26.51 -25.54
N ASP A 531 -16.67 25.50 -25.75
CA ASP A 531 -17.13 25.14 -27.09
C ASP A 531 -18.57 24.61 -27.08
N LYS A 532 -19.41 25.21 -27.94
CA LYS A 532 -20.83 24.85 -28.13
C LYS A 532 -21.07 24.18 -29.49
N SER A 533 -20.04 23.94 -30.28
CA SER A 533 -20.14 23.39 -31.64
C SER A 533 -20.91 22.05 -31.67
N ALA A 534 -20.68 21.21 -30.66
CA ALA A 534 -21.32 19.91 -30.46
C ALA A 534 -22.67 19.96 -29.70
N ILE A 535 -23.08 21.12 -29.18
CA ILE A 535 -24.26 21.25 -28.34
C ILE A 535 -25.38 21.92 -29.13
N ARG A 536 -26.51 21.24 -29.26
CA ARG A 536 -27.69 21.78 -29.95
C ARG A 536 -28.53 22.65 -29.01
N LYS A 537 -28.85 22.12 -27.83
CA LYS A 537 -29.68 22.80 -26.83
C LYS A 537 -29.41 22.21 -25.45
N ILE A 538 -29.45 23.07 -24.44
CA ILE A 538 -29.39 22.68 -23.03
C ILE A 538 -30.78 22.92 -22.42
N TYR A 539 -31.33 21.89 -21.80
CA TYR A 539 -32.56 21.91 -21.03
C TYR A 539 -32.19 21.82 -19.55
N VAL A 540 -32.65 22.80 -18.77
CA VAL A 540 -32.53 22.74 -17.32
C VAL A 540 -33.71 21.94 -16.79
N ILE A 541 -33.46 20.74 -16.27
CA ILE A 541 -34.52 19.87 -15.76
C ILE A 541 -34.84 20.24 -14.30
N GLN A 542 -36.13 20.44 -14.03
CA GLN A 542 -36.64 20.88 -12.73
C GLN A 542 -37.87 20.03 -12.35
N PRO A 543 -38.00 19.62 -11.07
CA PRO A 543 -39.15 18.85 -10.61
C PRO A 543 -40.49 19.51 -10.96
N GLY A 544 -41.42 18.73 -11.51
CA GLY A 544 -42.79 19.17 -11.77
C GLY A 544 -42.97 20.01 -13.04
N ILE A 545 -41.91 20.27 -13.82
CA ILE A 545 -41.99 20.97 -15.10
C ILE A 545 -41.75 19.95 -16.24
N PRO A 546 -42.80 19.45 -16.92
CA PRO A 546 -42.64 18.53 -18.04
C PRO A 546 -41.95 19.19 -19.23
N ILE A 547 -41.15 18.41 -19.94
CA ILE A 547 -40.50 18.80 -21.20
C ILE A 547 -41.05 17.89 -22.30
N ASP A 548 -41.90 18.46 -23.15
CA ASP A 548 -42.49 17.75 -24.27
C ASP A 548 -41.51 17.69 -25.45
N LEU A 549 -41.07 16.49 -25.78
CA LEU A 549 -40.21 16.18 -26.91
C LEU A 549 -40.82 15.07 -27.76
N SER A 550 -42.16 14.92 -27.72
CA SER A 550 -42.86 13.87 -28.45
C SER A 550 -42.62 13.96 -29.95
N GLU A 551 -42.61 15.18 -30.51
CA GLU A 551 -42.35 15.40 -31.95
C GLU A 551 -40.89 15.15 -32.33
N LYS A 552 -39.94 15.50 -31.45
CA LYS A 552 -38.50 15.42 -31.75
C LYS A 552 -37.92 14.04 -31.50
N TYR A 553 -38.23 13.46 -30.34
CA TYR A 553 -37.60 12.26 -29.81
C TYR A 553 -38.60 11.16 -29.45
N GLY A 554 -39.91 11.43 -29.54
CA GLY A 554 -40.93 10.46 -29.18
C GLY A 554 -41.04 10.23 -27.68
N PHE A 555 -40.75 11.22 -26.84
CA PHE A 555 -41.00 11.12 -25.40
C PHE A 555 -41.43 12.45 -24.77
N VAL A 556 -42.17 12.38 -23.67
CA VAL A 556 -42.34 13.49 -22.72
C VAL A 556 -41.52 13.17 -21.48
N LEU A 557 -40.58 14.07 -21.13
CA LEU A 557 -39.80 13.94 -19.90
C LEU A 557 -40.55 14.64 -18.78
N MET A 558 -40.74 13.95 -17.66
CA MET A 558 -41.33 14.51 -16.45
C MET A 558 -40.34 14.35 -15.29
N PRO A 559 -39.54 15.38 -15.00
CA PRO A 559 -38.65 15.37 -13.84
C PRO A 559 -39.46 15.39 -12.54
N THR A 560 -39.03 14.61 -11.57
CA THR A 560 -39.71 14.40 -10.28
C THR A 560 -38.83 14.87 -9.13
N LYS A 561 -39.44 15.17 -7.98
CA LYS A 561 -38.71 15.57 -6.78
C LYS A 561 -37.96 14.37 -6.22
N ALA A 562 -36.66 14.54 -5.97
CA ALA A 562 -35.86 13.59 -5.19
C ALA A 562 -35.41 14.22 -3.86
N LYS A 563 -35.22 13.39 -2.85
CA LYS A 563 -34.73 13.80 -1.53
C LYS A 563 -33.28 13.39 -1.39
N HIS A 564 -32.39 14.19 -1.95
CA HIS A 564 -30.96 13.91 -1.98
C HIS A 564 -30.17 15.22 -1.94
N ARG A 565 -29.01 15.20 -1.29
CA ARG A 565 -28.18 16.40 -1.10
C ARG A 565 -27.28 16.59 -2.30
N GLU A 566 -27.13 17.81 -2.78
CA GLU A 566 -26.17 18.15 -3.84
C GLU A 566 -24.98 18.96 -3.32
N LEU A 567 -23.92 19.01 -4.13
CA LEU A 567 -22.75 19.86 -3.90
C LEU A 567 -23.06 21.36 -4.00
N TRP A 568 -24.01 21.76 -4.85
CA TRP A 568 -24.29 23.16 -5.20
C TRP A 568 -25.73 23.61 -4.86
N GLY A 569 -26.41 22.94 -3.93
CA GLY A 569 -27.73 23.31 -3.40
C GLY A 569 -28.44 22.17 -2.64
N ASP A 570 -29.41 22.48 -1.78
CA ASP A 570 -30.03 21.47 -0.91
C ASP A 570 -31.18 20.65 -1.57
N GLU A 571 -31.72 21.04 -2.74
CA GLU A 571 -32.99 20.47 -3.28
C GLU A 571 -33.07 20.26 -4.81
N TYR A 572 -31.99 19.89 -5.51
CA TYR A 572 -32.02 19.83 -6.99
C TYR A 572 -31.76 18.45 -7.63
N SER A 573 -31.63 17.37 -6.87
CA SER A 573 -31.68 16.03 -7.48
C SER A 573 -33.07 15.79 -8.07
N VAL A 574 -33.12 15.17 -9.26
CA VAL A 574 -34.39 14.90 -9.95
C VAL A 574 -34.49 13.43 -10.35
N GLY A 575 -35.59 12.79 -9.97
CA GLY A 575 -35.96 11.51 -10.57
C GLY A 575 -36.49 11.75 -11.98
N LEU A 576 -36.38 10.75 -12.85
CA LEU A 576 -36.70 10.88 -14.28
C LEU A 576 -37.87 9.98 -14.64
N ILE A 577 -38.89 10.54 -15.31
CA ILE A 577 -39.95 9.76 -15.95
C ILE A 577 -39.95 10.06 -17.44
N PHE A 578 -39.79 9.01 -18.25
CA PHE A 578 -39.97 9.07 -19.69
C PHE A 578 -41.30 8.43 -20.06
N ASP A 579 -42.26 9.26 -20.47
CA ASP A 579 -43.46 8.79 -21.16
C ASP A 579 -43.13 8.67 -22.65
N LEU A 580 -42.85 7.44 -23.09
CA LEU A 580 -42.48 7.12 -24.46
C LEU A 580 -43.72 7.10 -25.34
N ILE A 581 -43.68 7.91 -26.40
CA ILE A 581 -44.77 8.19 -27.32
C ILE A 581 -44.46 7.53 -28.68
N GLU A 582 -45.48 6.88 -29.23
CA GLU A 582 -45.48 6.38 -30.60
C GLU A 582 -46.86 6.62 -31.20
N ASN A 583 -46.94 7.15 -32.43
CA ASN A 583 -48.20 7.49 -33.10
C ASN A 583 -49.12 8.38 -32.23
N ASN A 584 -48.54 9.42 -31.60
CA ASN A 584 -49.21 10.38 -30.71
C ASN A 584 -49.92 9.75 -29.49
N LYS A 585 -49.56 8.53 -29.12
CA LYS A 585 -50.08 7.85 -27.94
C LYS A 585 -48.93 7.42 -27.05
N LYS A 586 -49.10 7.60 -25.74
CA LYS A 586 -48.20 7.01 -24.75
C LYS A 586 -48.26 5.49 -24.87
N LYS A 587 -47.11 4.88 -25.18
CA LYS A 587 -46.94 3.43 -25.28
C LYS A 587 -46.33 2.83 -24.04
N PHE A 588 -45.44 3.56 -23.39
CA PHE A 588 -44.62 3.00 -22.33
C PHE A 588 -44.18 4.09 -21.35
N ARG A 589 -44.12 3.77 -20.06
CA ARG A 589 -43.58 4.66 -19.02
C ARG A 589 -42.37 4.03 -18.35
N LEU A 590 -41.21 4.67 -18.48
CA LEU A 590 -40.00 4.34 -17.74
C LEU A 590 -39.82 5.35 -16.60
N GLY A 591 -39.82 4.87 -15.36
CA GLY A 591 -39.48 5.66 -14.18
C GLY A 591 -38.09 5.30 -13.64
N MET A 592 -37.36 6.30 -13.19
CA MET A 592 -36.04 6.15 -12.56
C MET A 592 -36.00 7.00 -11.30
N THR A 593 -35.86 6.35 -10.14
CA THR A 593 -35.90 7.05 -8.85
C THR A 593 -34.70 7.95 -8.63
N VAL A 594 -33.57 7.58 -9.23
CA VAL A 594 -32.20 8.07 -8.93
C VAL A 594 -31.90 8.01 -7.43
N ASP A 595 -30.80 8.64 -7.00
CA ASP A 595 -30.47 8.79 -5.59
C ASP A 595 -31.52 9.65 -4.88
N THR A 596 -32.20 9.05 -3.92
CA THR A 596 -33.30 9.70 -3.19
C THR A 596 -33.58 9.01 -1.86
N GLY A 597 -34.01 9.75 -0.84
CA GLY A 597 -34.65 9.18 0.36
C GLY A 597 -36.14 8.90 0.13
N TYR A 598 -36.70 7.94 0.87
CA TYR A 598 -38.12 7.62 0.76
C TYR A 598 -39.03 8.63 1.50
N THR A 599 -40.12 9.01 0.84
CA THR A 599 -41.34 9.60 1.42
C THR A 599 -42.54 9.10 0.60
N ASP A 600 -43.74 9.11 1.19
CA ASP A 600 -44.96 8.66 0.49
C ASP A 600 -45.23 9.49 -0.79
N GLU A 601 -44.94 10.80 -0.73
CA GLU A 601 -45.01 11.71 -1.89
C GLU A 601 -44.07 11.26 -3.01
N ILE A 602 -42.84 10.88 -2.67
CA ILE A 602 -41.85 10.44 -3.67
C ILE A 602 -42.29 9.14 -4.34
N GLY A 603 -42.80 8.17 -3.58
CA GLY A 603 -43.33 6.93 -4.13
C GLY A 603 -44.50 7.13 -5.08
N ALA A 604 -45.42 8.05 -4.74
CA ALA A 604 -46.58 8.35 -5.56
C ALA A 604 -46.22 8.93 -6.95
N GLN A 605 -45.08 9.60 -7.11
CA GLN A 605 -44.65 10.19 -8.39
C GLN A 605 -44.43 9.12 -9.47
N PHE A 606 -43.98 7.93 -9.10
CA PHE A 606 -43.64 6.83 -10.03
C PHE A 606 -44.82 5.89 -10.31
N LYS A 607 -46.02 6.26 -9.84
CA LYS A 607 -47.21 5.44 -10.01
C LYS A 607 -47.47 5.12 -11.48
N ASN A 608 -47.89 3.88 -11.71
CA ASN A 608 -48.21 3.36 -13.02
C ASN A 608 -47.01 3.27 -14.00
N SER A 609 -45.78 3.23 -13.52
CA SER A 609 -44.62 2.97 -14.40
C SER A 609 -44.68 1.56 -14.99
N ASP A 610 -44.27 1.36 -16.24
CA ASP A 610 -44.14 0.01 -16.81
C ASP A 610 -42.84 -0.63 -16.29
N ILE A 611 -41.74 0.12 -16.38
CA ILE A 611 -40.48 -0.17 -15.68
C ILE A 611 -40.22 0.90 -14.63
N LEU A 612 -39.84 0.48 -13.42
CA LEU A 612 -39.22 1.36 -12.44
C LEU A 612 -37.79 0.88 -12.18
N ILE A 613 -36.80 1.72 -12.46
CA ILE A 613 -35.45 1.55 -11.93
C ILE A 613 -35.42 2.20 -10.55
N ALA A 614 -35.33 1.37 -9.51
CA ALA A 614 -35.30 1.79 -8.12
C ALA A 614 -33.86 1.65 -7.57
N HIS A 615 -33.32 2.76 -7.09
CA HIS A 615 -32.03 2.81 -6.41
C HIS A 615 -32.06 2.05 -5.07
N ILE A 616 -30.93 1.47 -4.66
CA ILE A 616 -30.72 0.89 -3.32
C ILE A 616 -29.33 1.26 -2.78
N GLY A 617 -29.17 2.52 -2.36
CA GLY A 617 -27.87 3.12 -2.09
C GLY A 617 -27.01 2.41 -1.04
N SER A 618 -27.57 2.04 0.12
CA SER A 618 -26.82 1.24 1.12
C SER A 618 -27.78 0.46 1.99
N ILE A 619 -27.32 -0.63 2.60
CA ILE A 619 -28.07 -1.36 3.62
C ILE A 619 -27.25 -1.31 4.91
N LYS A 620 -27.84 -0.77 5.99
CA LYS A 620 -27.18 -0.54 7.27
C LYS A 620 -27.92 -1.28 8.37
N GLU A 621 -27.21 -1.56 9.46
CA GLU A 621 -27.70 -2.34 10.60
C GLU A 621 -29.04 -1.83 11.15
N LYS A 622 -29.26 -0.51 11.15
CA LYS A 622 -30.50 0.08 11.66
C LYS A 622 -31.78 -0.38 10.93
N GLU A 623 -31.70 -0.89 9.70
CA GLU A 623 -32.88 -1.45 9.02
C GLU A 623 -33.35 -2.77 9.65
N PHE A 624 -32.47 -3.45 10.37
CA PHE A 624 -32.71 -4.72 11.05
C PHE A 624 -33.05 -4.56 12.55
N ASP A 625 -32.94 -3.35 13.11
CA ASP A 625 -33.29 -3.11 14.52
C ASP A 625 -34.81 -3.17 14.75
N LEU A 626 -35.27 -4.26 15.35
CA LEU A 626 -36.69 -4.51 15.58
C LEU A 626 -37.33 -3.56 16.60
N ASN A 627 -36.55 -2.82 17.39
CA ASN A 627 -37.05 -1.85 18.35
C ASN A 627 -37.48 -0.52 17.71
N LEU A 628 -36.95 -0.21 16.52
CA LEU A 628 -37.32 0.98 15.76
C LEU A 628 -38.58 0.72 14.92
N ASN A 629 -39.44 1.72 14.75
CA ASN A 629 -40.54 1.62 13.79
C ASN A 629 -40.02 1.77 12.34
N LEU A 630 -40.82 1.36 11.34
CA LEU A 630 -40.39 1.38 9.93
C LEU A 630 -39.95 2.77 9.44
N THR A 631 -40.51 3.85 9.98
CA THR A 631 -40.18 5.22 9.56
C THR A 631 -38.81 5.65 10.11
N GLU A 632 -38.49 5.27 11.34
CA GLU A 632 -37.17 5.53 11.99
C GLU A 632 -36.02 4.80 11.28
N ARG A 633 -36.33 3.65 10.66
CA ARG A 633 -35.37 2.85 9.90
C ARG A 633 -35.02 3.43 8.52
N LEU A 634 -35.85 4.31 7.97
CA LEU A 634 -35.59 4.96 6.68
C LEU A 634 -34.37 5.89 6.72
N TYR A 635 -33.67 6.03 5.59
CA TYR A 635 -32.59 7.00 5.48
C TYR A 635 -33.09 8.35 4.99
N LYS A 636 -32.33 9.39 5.35
CA LYS A 636 -32.67 10.77 5.00
C LYS A 636 -32.50 11.07 3.51
N ASN A 637 -31.42 10.59 2.89
CA ASN A 637 -30.98 11.03 1.55
C ASN A 637 -30.86 9.89 0.52
N HIS A 638 -31.08 8.62 0.92
CA HIS A 638 -30.93 7.45 0.05
C HIS A 638 -32.02 6.42 0.35
N LEU A 639 -32.23 5.49 -0.58
CA LEU A 639 -33.05 4.32 -0.34
C LEU A 639 -32.17 3.24 0.29
N GLY A 640 -32.70 2.61 1.33
CA GLY A 640 -32.23 1.32 1.82
C GLY A 640 -33.21 0.22 1.45
N LEU A 641 -33.04 -0.98 2.01
CA LEU A 641 -33.92 -2.12 1.77
C LEU A 641 -35.41 -1.76 1.95
N ILE A 642 -35.76 -1.11 3.05
CA ILE A 642 -37.13 -0.74 3.40
C ILE A 642 -37.65 0.36 2.45
N GLY A 643 -36.82 1.37 2.17
CA GLY A 643 -37.18 2.48 1.29
C GLY A 643 -37.43 2.02 -0.15
N THR A 644 -36.54 1.20 -0.70
CA THR A 644 -36.68 0.58 -2.02
C THR A 644 -37.90 -0.33 -2.10
N THR A 645 -38.18 -1.11 -1.05
CA THR A 645 -39.39 -1.95 -1.00
C THR A 645 -40.66 -1.09 -1.05
N LYS A 646 -40.72 -0.03 -0.23
CA LYS A 646 -41.89 0.86 -0.17
C LYS A 646 -42.10 1.61 -1.49
N ILE A 647 -41.05 2.15 -2.10
CA ILE A 647 -41.18 2.90 -3.34
C ILE A 647 -41.68 2.03 -4.50
N ILE A 648 -41.21 0.78 -4.60
CA ILE A 648 -41.68 -0.16 -5.61
C ILE A 648 -43.16 -0.50 -5.36
N LYS A 649 -43.55 -0.70 -4.11
CA LYS A 649 -44.94 -0.97 -3.74
C LYS A 649 -45.88 0.19 -4.10
N ASP A 650 -45.48 1.43 -3.83
CA ASP A 650 -46.30 2.61 -4.13
C ASP A 650 -46.41 2.87 -5.64
N ALA A 651 -45.32 2.64 -6.37
CA ALA A 651 -45.27 2.80 -7.82
C ALA A 651 -46.04 1.69 -8.56
N SER A 652 -46.09 0.48 -7.97
CA SER A 652 -46.69 -0.74 -8.51
C SER A 652 -46.28 -1.00 -9.98
N PRO A 653 -44.98 -1.00 -10.34
CA PRO A 653 -44.52 -1.11 -11.73
C PRO A 653 -44.81 -2.49 -12.32
N ARG A 654 -44.79 -2.71 -13.64
CA ARG A 654 -44.88 -4.09 -14.19
C ARG A 654 -43.60 -4.88 -13.92
N LEU A 655 -42.45 -4.22 -14.11
CA LEU A 655 -41.11 -4.71 -13.82
C LEU A 655 -40.37 -3.68 -12.96
N ALA A 656 -39.87 -4.10 -11.80
CA ALA A 656 -38.93 -3.31 -11.03
C ALA A 656 -37.50 -3.80 -11.28
N ILE A 657 -36.60 -2.87 -11.60
CA ILE A 657 -35.16 -3.11 -11.68
C ILE A 657 -34.54 -2.48 -10.46
N ILE A 658 -33.92 -3.29 -9.60
CA ILE A 658 -33.24 -2.79 -8.43
C ILE A 658 -31.80 -2.54 -8.81
N SER A 659 -31.36 -1.30 -8.76
CA SER A 659 -30.04 -0.89 -9.26
C SER A 659 -29.24 -0.19 -8.18
N GLU A 660 -27.94 -0.05 -8.43
CA GLU A 660 -27.02 0.69 -7.56
C GLU A 660 -26.80 0.03 -6.21
N PHE A 661 -26.61 -1.28 -6.23
CA PHE A 661 -26.14 -2.00 -5.06
C PHE A 661 -24.70 -1.60 -4.73
N GLY A 662 -24.33 -1.65 -3.45
CA GLY A 662 -22.93 -1.60 -3.05
C GLY A 662 -22.19 -2.90 -3.43
N GLU A 663 -20.89 -2.82 -3.69
CA GLU A 663 -20.06 -4.00 -4.00
C GLU A 663 -20.07 -5.00 -2.84
N GLU A 664 -20.18 -4.52 -1.60
CA GLU A 664 -20.21 -5.34 -0.39
C GLU A 664 -21.36 -6.37 -0.39
N LEU A 665 -22.38 -6.15 -1.22
CA LEU A 665 -23.52 -7.06 -1.32
C LEU A 665 -23.27 -8.22 -2.29
N GLY A 666 -22.29 -8.13 -3.20
CA GLY A 666 -21.88 -9.25 -4.07
C GLY A 666 -23.05 -10.03 -4.70
N SER A 667 -23.15 -11.32 -4.36
CA SER A 667 -24.25 -12.21 -4.81
C SER A 667 -25.57 -12.01 -4.07
N LEU A 668 -25.56 -11.44 -2.85
CA LEU A 668 -26.77 -11.18 -2.04
C LEU A 668 -27.76 -10.26 -2.75
N ARG A 669 -27.32 -9.50 -3.75
CA ARG A 669 -28.18 -8.67 -4.62
C ARG A 669 -29.34 -9.48 -5.24
N VAL A 670 -29.07 -10.73 -5.60
CA VAL A 670 -30.09 -11.65 -6.12
C VAL A 670 -31.11 -12.00 -5.04
N ASP A 671 -30.66 -12.34 -3.84
CA ASP A 671 -31.52 -12.73 -2.73
C ASP A 671 -32.34 -11.56 -2.19
N ILE A 672 -31.72 -10.37 -2.06
CA ILE A 672 -32.40 -9.12 -1.70
C ILE A 672 -33.51 -8.82 -2.70
N SER A 673 -33.22 -8.92 -4.01
CA SER A 673 -34.23 -8.65 -5.04
C SER A 673 -35.39 -9.64 -4.99
N LYS A 674 -35.13 -10.92 -4.72
CA LYS A 674 -36.17 -11.94 -4.52
C LYS A 674 -37.00 -11.67 -3.27
N ALA A 675 -36.36 -11.25 -2.17
CA ALA A 675 -37.05 -10.90 -0.94
C ALA A 675 -37.98 -9.70 -1.15
N ILE A 676 -37.50 -8.66 -1.84
CA ILE A 676 -38.32 -7.50 -2.22
C ILE A 676 -39.47 -7.94 -3.13
N GLU A 677 -39.22 -8.76 -4.16
CA GLU A 677 -40.27 -9.30 -5.04
C GLU A 677 -41.38 -9.96 -4.21
N GLY A 678 -41.03 -10.81 -3.25
CA GLY A 678 -42.00 -11.51 -2.39
C GLY A 678 -42.94 -10.57 -1.62
N VAL A 679 -42.52 -9.34 -1.34
CA VAL A 679 -43.31 -8.34 -0.59
C VAL A 679 -44.15 -7.44 -1.52
N VAL A 680 -43.58 -7.04 -2.66
CA VAL A 680 -44.19 -6.02 -3.55
C VAL A 680 -45.01 -6.61 -4.69
N LYS A 681 -44.90 -7.92 -4.95
CA LYS A 681 -45.64 -8.59 -6.01
C LYS A 681 -47.14 -8.45 -5.80
N ASP A 682 -47.82 -7.93 -6.81
CA ASP A 682 -49.25 -7.70 -6.80
C ASP A 682 -49.87 -8.03 -8.18
N ARG A 683 -51.08 -7.55 -8.45
CA ARG A 683 -51.73 -7.79 -9.75
C ARG A 683 -50.96 -7.16 -10.92
N ARG A 684 -50.24 -6.06 -10.71
CA ARG A 684 -49.48 -5.32 -11.73
C ARG A 684 -47.99 -5.62 -11.65
N THR A 685 -47.38 -5.55 -10.48
CA THR A 685 -45.97 -5.89 -10.24
C THR A 685 -45.74 -7.37 -10.34
N LYS A 686 -45.14 -7.76 -11.48
CA LYS A 686 -44.90 -9.15 -11.83
C LYS A 686 -43.56 -9.65 -11.36
N ARG A 687 -42.51 -8.81 -11.47
CA ARG A 687 -41.12 -9.19 -11.23
C ARG A 687 -40.29 -8.05 -10.62
N CYS A 688 -39.35 -8.42 -9.78
CA CYS A 688 -38.24 -7.56 -9.35
C CYS A 688 -36.91 -8.25 -9.66
N ILE A 689 -36.03 -7.58 -10.40
CA ILE A 689 -34.77 -8.17 -10.89
C ILE A 689 -33.63 -7.21 -10.54
N PRO A 690 -32.48 -7.71 -10.05
CA PRO A 690 -31.31 -6.86 -9.86
C PRO A 690 -30.75 -6.42 -11.22
N GLY A 691 -30.51 -5.13 -11.37
CA GLY A 691 -29.82 -4.54 -12.52
C GLY A 691 -28.30 -4.65 -12.38
N ASP A 692 -27.64 -4.96 -13.49
CA ASP A 692 -26.18 -5.01 -13.62
C ASP A 692 -25.78 -4.71 -15.07
N ILE A 693 -24.51 -4.45 -15.31
CA ILE A 693 -23.92 -4.11 -16.61
C ILE A 693 -24.27 -5.18 -17.64
N GLY A 694 -24.92 -4.76 -18.72
CA GLY A 694 -25.28 -5.59 -19.86
C GLY A 694 -26.71 -6.12 -19.85
N MET A 695 -27.49 -5.85 -18.77
CA MET A 695 -28.92 -6.14 -18.76
C MET A 695 -29.63 -5.34 -19.85
N LYS A 696 -30.04 -6.00 -20.93
CA LYS A 696 -30.71 -5.37 -22.08
C LYS A 696 -32.18 -5.80 -22.14
N ILE A 697 -33.07 -4.83 -22.21
CA ILE A 697 -34.52 -5.02 -22.13
C ILE A 697 -35.16 -4.43 -23.39
N LEU A 698 -35.89 -5.26 -24.14
CA LEU A 698 -36.64 -4.86 -25.31
C LEU A 698 -37.94 -4.16 -24.88
N LEU A 699 -38.20 -2.99 -25.45
CA LEU A 699 -39.37 -2.16 -25.20
C LEU A 699 -40.30 -2.17 -26.43
N PRO A 700 -41.64 -2.11 -26.24
CA PRO A 700 -42.37 -2.08 -24.97
C PRO A 700 -42.68 -3.47 -24.40
N ASP A 701 -42.18 -4.54 -25.03
CA ASP A 701 -42.60 -5.93 -24.78
C ASP A 701 -42.13 -6.50 -23.44
N LEU A 702 -41.21 -5.84 -22.72
CA LEU A 702 -40.62 -6.32 -21.46
C LEU A 702 -39.94 -7.67 -21.60
N LYS A 703 -39.22 -7.88 -22.71
CA LYS A 703 -38.37 -9.06 -22.90
C LYS A 703 -36.94 -8.74 -22.53
N ILE A 704 -36.28 -9.64 -21.80
CA ILE A 704 -34.92 -9.45 -21.31
C ILE A 704 -33.99 -10.38 -22.09
N LYS A 705 -32.82 -9.88 -22.48
CA LYS A 705 -31.80 -10.66 -23.18
C LYS A 705 -31.34 -11.82 -22.28
N CYS A 706 -31.36 -13.04 -22.80
CA CYS A 706 -30.73 -14.19 -22.17
C CYS A 706 -29.29 -14.29 -22.65
N ASP A 707 -28.32 -14.16 -21.75
CA ASP A 707 -26.90 -14.16 -22.10
C ASP A 707 -26.45 -15.51 -22.69
N MET A 708 -26.98 -16.63 -22.17
CA MET A 708 -26.63 -17.97 -22.65
C MET A 708 -27.22 -18.25 -24.03
N CYS A 709 -28.51 -17.97 -24.26
CA CYS A 709 -29.12 -18.10 -25.58
C CYS A 709 -28.42 -17.20 -26.61
N SER A 710 -28.04 -15.98 -26.20
CA SER A 710 -27.39 -15.04 -27.10
C SER A 710 -25.98 -15.51 -27.48
N LYS A 711 -25.24 -16.05 -26.51
CA LYS A 711 -23.92 -16.66 -26.73
C LYS A 711 -24.01 -17.87 -27.67
N GLU A 712 -25.02 -18.72 -27.52
CA GLU A 712 -25.25 -19.89 -28.38
C GLU A 712 -25.58 -19.52 -29.83
N LYS A 713 -26.35 -18.45 -30.05
CA LYS A 713 -26.78 -18.03 -31.39
C LYS A 713 -25.84 -17.03 -32.07
N GLY A 714 -25.00 -16.33 -31.32
CA GLY A 714 -24.18 -15.23 -31.83
C GLY A 714 -24.95 -13.92 -32.09
N GLU A 715 -26.19 -13.81 -31.61
CA GLU A 715 -27.04 -12.63 -31.73
C GLU A 715 -27.90 -12.46 -30.46
N ASP A 716 -28.44 -11.26 -30.22
CA ASP A 716 -29.28 -11.00 -29.03
C ASP A 716 -30.58 -11.83 -29.08
N VAL A 717 -30.76 -12.71 -28.08
CA VAL A 717 -31.98 -13.50 -27.89
C VAL A 717 -32.73 -13.01 -26.66
N PHE A 718 -33.96 -12.55 -26.88
CA PHE A 718 -34.83 -12.00 -25.83
C PHE A 718 -35.90 -13.00 -25.41
N VAL A 719 -36.12 -13.13 -24.10
CA VAL A 719 -37.17 -13.97 -23.50
C VAL A 719 -38.09 -13.11 -22.62
N ASP A 720 -39.31 -13.57 -22.36
CA ASP A 720 -40.24 -12.85 -21.49
C ASP A 720 -39.64 -12.62 -20.08
N MET A 721 -39.87 -11.45 -19.48
CA MET A 721 -39.34 -11.14 -18.14
C MET A 721 -39.72 -12.17 -17.07
N ASN A 722 -40.81 -12.91 -17.23
CA ASN A 722 -41.22 -13.92 -16.27
C ASN A 722 -40.37 -15.20 -16.35
N GLU A 723 -39.66 -15.40 -17.47
CA GLU A 723 -38.80 -16.57 -17.70
C GLU A 723 -37.33 -16.31 -17.42
N ILE A 724 -36.94 -15.07 -17.10
CA ILE A 724 -35.54 -14.72 -16.82
C ILE A 724 -35.22 -14.86 -15.32
N ASN A 725 -34.01 -15.33 -15.04
CA ASN A 725 -33.38 -15.35 -13.72
C ASN A 725 -32.03 -14.64 -13.80
N ALA A 726 -31.68 -13.89 -12.75
CA ALA A 726 -30.34 -13.37 -12.55
C ALA A 726 -29.56 -14.35 -11.68
N ILE A 727 -28.37 -14.74 -12.12
CA ILE A 727 -27.47 -15.63 -11.40
C ILE A 727 -26.06 -15.05 -11.34
N TYR A 728 -25.27 -15.56 -10.40
CA TYR A 728 -23.88 -15.21 -10.23
C TYR A 728 -23.01 -16.45 -10.45
N PHE A 729 -22.02 -16.37 -11.35
CA PHE A 729 -21.02 -17.42 -11.59
C PHE A 729 -19.69 -17.01 -10.94
N PRO A 730 -19.22 -17.69 -9.89
CA PRO A 730 -17.98 -17.34 -9.20
C PRO A 730 -16.70 -17.49 -10.06
N GLU A 731 -16.74 -18.30 -11.12
CA GLU A 731 -15.53 -18.80 -11.80
C GLU A 731 -15.21 -18.10 -13.14
N GLU A 732 -16.14 -17.36 -13.75
CA GLU A 732 -15.98 -16.90 -15.14
C GLU A 732 -15.05 -15.68 -15.32
N VAL A 733 -14.70 -14.95 -14.24
CA VAL A 733 -13.81 -13.79 -14.31
C VAL A 733 -12.86 -13.80 -13.10
N PRO A 734 -11.60 -14.25 -13.25
CA PRO A 734 -10.63 -14.25 -12.16
C PRO A 734 -10.47 -12.84 -11.57
N GLY A 735 -10.92 -12.66 -10.32
CA GLY A 735 -10.84 -11.38 -9.60
C GLY A 735 -12.09 -10.49 -9.63
N ASP A 736 -13.18 -10.86 -10.34
CA ASP A 736 -14.43 -10.08 -10.35
C ASP A 736 -15.49 -10.72 -9.41
N PRO A 737 -15.81 -10.09 -8.27
CA PRO A 737 -16.60 -10.71 -7.20
C PRO A 737 -18.13 -10.76 -7.45
N GLY A 738 -18.66 -10.49 -8.66
CA GLY A 738 -20.12 -10.31 -8.72
C GLY A 738 -20.91 -10.18 -10.03
N LYS A 739 -20.36 -10.25 -11.25
CA LYS A 739 -21.16 -9.88 -12.45
C LYS A 739 -22.38 -10.81 -12.57
N LEU A 740 -23.57 -10.21 -12.68
CA LEU A 740 -24.79 -11.00 -12.89
C LEU A 740 -24.92 -11.44 -14.35
N THR A 741 -25.34 -12.69 -14.51
CA THR A 741 -25.71 -13.28 -15.81
C THR A 741 -27.22 -13.49 -15.83
N TYR A 742 -27.87 -13.06 -16.92
CA TYR A 742 -29.31 -13.19 -17.10
C TYR A 742 -29.60 -14.42 -17.95
N VAL A 743 -30.22 -15.43 -17.36
CA VAL A 743 -30.49 -16.72 -18.00
C VAL A 743 -31.98 -17.00 -18.04
N CYS A 744 -32.45 -17.58 -19.15
CA CYS A 744 -33.83 -18.03 -19.25
C CYS A 744 -34.05 -19.32 -18.44
N LYS A 745 -35.30 -19.65 -18.15
CA LYS A 745 -35.69 -20.86 -17.39
C LYS A 745 -35.18 -22.18 -17.98
N LYS A 746 -34.86 -22.22 -19.27
CA LYS A 746 -34.26 -23.42 -19.90
C LYS A 746 -32.80 -23.61 -19.49
N HIS A 747 -32.07 -22.52 -19.31
CA HIS A 747 -30.65 -22.50 -18.98
C HIS A 747 -30.39 -22.43 -17.47
N PHE A 748 -31.32 -21.86 -16.71
CA PHE A 748 -31.35 -21.91 -15.25
C PHE A 748 -31.71 -23.30 -14.76
#